data_AF-A0A915HV70-F1
#
_entry.id   AF-A0A915HV70-F1
#
_cell.length_a   1.000
_cell.length_b   1.000
_cell.length_c   1.000
_cell.angle_alpha   90.00
_cell.angle_beta   90.00
_cell.angle_gamma   90.00
#
_symmetry.space_group_name_H-M   'P 1'
#
loop_
_entity.id
_entity.type
_entity.pdbx_description
1 polymer ?
#
loop_
_entity_poly.entity_id
_entity_poly.type
_entity_poly.pdbx_seq_one_letter_code
_entity_poly.pdbx_strand_id
1 'polypeptide(L)'
;MQMSRLNEEELLEMVKNLLINQYNRSITLDQQASIRESLKQCPYPFYASLLVHEAAKWPSWLDIRSVGGVPVGNALVYLEKKFIDMENVHGQDICSAVFSFLECANQGLTDTELLDLCSYHSGLTRKYMTIQTADADNLCRMTYITWLQIKNDMTIYSEMANAVTNEKSRSNLTHGVIMERRLDNKVVATWSCPLIRYVVRGKFLASNQLLKQCHSDMADLFDDAWTYNQPPKRFKFISRLPTPQPLYSIQQSNGITHYNKRRVNNLWYHLLHSGSIDYFEERSLLNYEYLEAILYSSGLVKLLSIIEDASLQIINHNLYTLYSHCVKPALFSISVSPNLFVTELIGRLRYTRAKNTEALNHLVDQAMQWIDTNCVLPSLVPLTCWIKPPSTHLVVSFSLNEWPKESKSLVKATINYQYVFVCGSHSPDIHMFHVASNTLVRIFKGHTGIITVLECSTNGQFFLSSSMPENSIRVWTIMKGECTRTIIAHDAKIICLRISRDDRCLISGSADSKVKVIDIETGRVIRTLCPESGAVMALALTTHEEYLITGHSDFTVKLWHVDTGRMISKLGSLIAPVTLMALTSNDAFLLVASDDETLHVFSLCSGTELHELRGHEGKNRQGNHYQLQVASLAIASDDCQTFIGSTDGKIYRYDLHTGKILSIQGCSNVPVSTLEYKEGPLGKTIRKSAR
;
A
#
# COMPACT_ATOMS: atom_id res chain seq x y z
N MET A 1 -53.31 -16.40 -8.51
CA MET A 1 -53.45 -14.95 -8.75
C MET A 1 -52.42 -14.56 -9.80
N GLN A 2 -52.82 -13.90 -10.89
CA GLN A 2 -51.89 -13.33 -11.86
C GLN A 2 -51.09 -12.23 -11.16
N MET A 3 -49.84 -12.53 -10.76
CA MET A 3 -48.91 -11.52 -10.25
C MET A 3 -48.43 -10.71 -11.45
N SER A 4 -48.81 -9.44 -11.49
CA SER A 4 -48.32 -8.46 -12.47
C SER A 4 -46.78 -8.40 -12.40
N ARG A 5 -46.12 -8.42 -13.57
CA ARG A 5 -44.70 -8.09 -13.67
C ARG A 5 -44.52 -6.64 -13.21
N LEU A 6 -43.78 -6.44 -12.13
CA LEU A 6 -43.37 -5.11 -11.67
C LEU A 6 -42.09 -4.71 -12.41
N ASN A 7 -41.86 -3.40 -12.53
CA ASN A 7 -40.64 -2.87 -13.13
C ASN A 7 -39.41 -3.19 -12.27
N GLU A 8 -38.22 -3.24 -12.89
CA GLU A 8 -36.96 -3.54 -12.17
C GLU A 8 -36.71 -2.59 -11.00
N GLU A 9 -37.03 -1.30 -11.17
CA GLU A 9 -36.85 -0.28 -10.14
C GLU A 9 -37.81 -0.46 -8.96
N GLU A 10 -39.06 -0.83 -9.24
CA GLU A 10 -40.09 -1.08 -8.22
C GLU A 10 -39.77 -2.34 -7.39
N LEU A 11 -39.23 -3.39 -8.03
CA LEU A 11 -38.78 -4.60 -7.32
C LEU A 11 -37.56 -4.32 -6.44
N LEU A 12 -36.63 -3.49 -6.91
CA LEU A 12 -35.43 -3.12 -6.15
C LEU A 12 -35.81 -2.23 -4.96
N GLU A 13 -36.76 -1.31 -5.14
CA GLU A 13 -37.33 -0.51 -4.06
C GLU A 13 -38.09 -1.37 -3.04
N MET A 14 -38.84 -2.38 -3.50
CA MET A 14 -39.49 -3.37 -2.63
C MET A 14 -38.48 -4.17 -1.79
N VAL A 15 -37.40 -4.65 -2.40
CA VAL A 15 -36.32 -5.38 -1.70
C VAL A 15 -35.65 -4.49 -0.66
N LYS A 16 -35.35 -3.22 -1.01
CA LYS A 16 -34.81 -2.23 -0.08
C LYS A 16 -35.76 -2.01 1.10
N ASN A 17 -37.05 -1.80 0.84
CA ASN A 17 -38.05 -1.57 1.88
C ASN A 17 -38.23 -2.78 2.80
N LEU A 18 -38.21 -4.00 2.27
CA LEU A 18 -38.32 -5.22 3.08
C LEU A 18 -37.09 -5.45 3.96
N LEU A 19 -35.88 -5.21 3.44
CA LEU A 19 -34.64 -5.35 4.22
C LEU A 19 -34.50 -4.28 5.30
N ILE A 20 -34.94 -3.06 5.01
CA ILE A 20 -34.96 -1.96 5.98
C ILE A 20 -36.01 -2.21 7.06
N ASN A 21 -37.23 -2.58 6.70
CA ASN A 21 -38.35 -2.67 7.65
C ASN A 21 -38.38 -3.96 8.48
N GLN A 22 -38.02 -5.11 7.88
CA GLN A 22 -38.12 -6.41 8.59
C GLN A 22 -36.83 -6.79 9.31
N TYR A 23 -35.66 -6.41 8.76
CA TYR A 23 -34.38 -6.89 9.27
C TYR A 23 -33.42 -5.78 9.72
N ASN A 24 -33.80 -4.49 9.60
CA ASN A 24 -32.94 -3.34 9.95
C ASN A 24 -31.54 -3.42 9.34
N ARG A 25 -31.45 -3.75 8.05
CA ARG A 25 -30.17 -3.97 7.35
C ARG A 25 -30.06 -3.13 6.08
N SER A 26 -28.86 -2.65 5.77
CA SER A 26 -28.54 -1.96 4.51
C SER A 26 -27.69 -2.82 3.60
N ILE A 27 -27.91 -2.72 2.29
CA ILE A 27 -27.23 -3.51 1.25
C ILE A 27 -26.06 -2.70 0.69
N THR A 28 -24.87 -3.31 0.56
CA THR A 28 -23.71 -2.67 -0.11
C THR A 28 -23.95 -2.55 -1.63
N LEU A 29 -23.21 -1.66 -2.31
CA LEU A 29 -23.38 -1.47 -3.77
C LEU A 29 -23.14 -2.77 -4.56
N ASP A 30 -22.16 -3.58 -4.15
CA ASP A 30 -21.85 -4.87 -4.79
C ASP A 30 -22.97 -5.90 -4.58
N GLN A 31 -23.57 -5.91 -3.39
CA GLN A 31 -24.73 -6.75 -3.10
C GLN A 31 -25.99 -6.25 -3.81
N GLN A 32 -26.14 -4.93 -4.01
CA GLN A 32 -27.21 -4.38 -4.84
C GLN A 32 -27.04 -4.79 -6.31
N ALA A 33 -25.81 -4.84 -6.81
CA ALA A 33 -25.51 -5.32 -8.16
C ALA A 33 -25.84 -6.81 -8.32
N SER A 34 -25.46 -7.67 -7.37
CA SER A 34 -25.77 -9.11 -7.42
C SER A 34 -27.28 -9.39 -7.29
N ILE A 35 -27.98 -8.65 -6.43
CA ILE A 35 -29.45 -8.70 -6.33
C ILE A 35 -30.10 -8.19 -7.62
N ARG A 36 -29.53 -7.17 -8.26
CA ARG A 36 -30.03 -6.67 -9.55
C ARG A 36 -29.83 -7.69 -10.67
N GLU A 37 -28.71 -8.40 -10.69
CA GLU A 37 -28.48 -9.49 -11.63
C GLU A 37 -29.43 -10.67 -11.41
N SER A 38 -29.73 -11.04 -10.16
CA SER A 38 -30.68 -12.11 -9.87
C SER A 38 -32.13 -11.71 -10.17
N LEU A 39 -32.51 -10.46 -9.91
CA LEU A 39 -33.83 -9.93 -10.26
C LEU A 39 -34.05 -9.81 -11.78
N LYS A 40 -32.98 -9.56 -12.57
CA LYS A 40 -33.04 -9.63 -14.04
C LYS A 40 -33.41 -11.02 -14.55
N GLN A 41 -33.01 -12.07 -13.84
CA GLN A 41 -33.32 -13.45 -14.23
C GLN A 41 -34.79 -13.81 -13.90
N CYS A 42 -35.35 -13.27 -12.82
CA CYS A 42 -36.70 -13.58 -12.35
C CYS A 42 -37.44 -12.34 -11.77
N PRO A 43 -38.24 -11.61 -12.56
CA PRO A 43 -38.93 -10.40 -12.13
C PRO A 43 -40.27 -10.72 -11.44
N TYR A 44 -40.23 -11.49 -10.34
CA TYR A 44 -41.42 -11.83 -9.55
C TYR A 44 -41.32 -11.33 -8.09
N PRO A 45 -42.39 -10.75 -7.52
CA PRO A 45 -42.39 -10.23 -6.15
C PRO A 45 -42.11 -11.31 -5.09
N PHE A 46 -42.59 -12.53 -5.32
CA PHE A 46 -42.34 -13.65 -4.42
C PHE A 46 -40.85 -14.07 -4.42
N TYR A 47 -40.22 -14.05 -5.59
CA TYR A 47 -38.79 -14.31 -5.72
C TYR A 47 -37.95 -13.23 -5.02
N ALA A 48 -38.34 -11.96 -5.13
CA ALA A 48 -37.75 -10.87 -4.38
C ALA A 48 -37.85 -11.09 -2.85
N SER A 49 -38.98 -11.58 -2.35
CA SER A 49 -39.15 -11.89 -0.91
C SER A 49 -38.27 -13.07 -0.43
N LEU A 50 -38.09 -14.10 -1.27
CA LEU A 50 -37.19 -15.22 -0.99
C LEU A 50 -35.73 -14.78 -1.02
N LEU A 51 -35.34 -13.96 -2.01
CA LEU A 51 -34.01 -13.37 -2.09
C LEU A 51 -33.70 -12.53 -0.85
N VAL A 52 -34.65 -11.75 -0.34
CA VAL A 52 -34.50 -11.01 0.92
C VAL A 52 -34.22 -11.95 2.09
N HIS A 53 -34.94 -13.07 2.17
CA HIS A 53 -34.77 -14.06 3.24
C HIS A 53 -33.44 -14.84 3.13
N GLU A 54 -32.94 -15.09 1.92
CA GLU A 54 -31.63 -15.71 1.70
C GLU A 54 -30.48 -14.73 1.93
N ALA A 55 -30.64 -13.49 1.45
CA ALA A 55 -29.72 -12.39 1.72
C ALA A 55 -29.54 -12.21 3.24
N ALA A 56 -30.62 -12.29 4.02
CA ALA A 56 -30.56 -12.20 5.48
C ALA A 56 -29.67 -13.26 6.17
N LYS A 57 -29.28 -14.35 5.49
CA LYS A 57 -28.44 -15.43 6.04
C LYS A 57 -26.95 -15.30 5.71
N TRP A 58 -26.55 -14.34 4.88
CA TRP A 58 -25.17 -14.20 4.44
C TRP A 58 -24.24 -13.74 5.59
N PRO A 59 -23.02 -14.30 5.71
CA PRO A 59 -22.10 -14.03 6.83
C PRO A 59 -21.35 -12.69 6.74
N SER A 60 -21.31 -12.05 5.57
CA SER A 60 -20.57 -10.79 5.31
C SER A 60 -21.34 -9.52 5.71
N TRP A 61 -22.13 -9.58 6.77
CA TRP A 61 -23.14 -8.55 7.08
C TRP A 61 -22.73 -7.70 8.28
N LEU A 62 -22.77 -6.39 8.09
CA LEU A 62 -22.75 -5.44 9.19
C LEU A 62 -24.12 -5.50 9.86
N ASP A 63 -24.22 -6.16 11.01
CA ASP A 63 -25.37 -6.01 11.90
C ASP A 63 -25.40 -4.56 12.38
N ILE A 64 -26.17 -3.73 11.67
CA ILE A 64 -26.44 -2.36 12.05
C ILE A 64 -27.47 -2.44 13.17
N ARG A 65 -27.00 -2.43 14.42
CA ARG A 65 -27.91 -2.21 15.56
C ARG A 65 -28.68 -0.91 15.28
N SER A 66 -30.00 -0.98 15.39
CA SER A 66 -30.88 0.17 15.27
C SER A 66 -30.34 1.29 16.15
N VAL A 67 -30.08 2.45 15.56
CA VAL A 67 -29.68 3.64 16.28
C VAL A 67 -30.88 4.09 17.11
N GLY A 68 -30.90 3.77 18.40
CA GLY A 68 -32.00 4.12 19.29
C GLY A 68 -33.38 3.57 18.89
N GLY A 69 -33.45 2.44 18.17
CA GLY A 69 -34.72 1.85 17.72
C GLY A 69 -35.26 2.39 16.38
N VAL A 70 -34.53 3.27 15.69
CA VAL A 70 -34.95 3.83 14.39
C VAL A 70 -34.55 2.91 13.22
N PRO A 71 -35.42 2.69 12.21
CA PRO A 71 -35.08 1.96 10.99
C PRO A 71 -33.92 2.60 10.22
N VAL A 72 -33.03 1.75 9.68
CA VAL A 72 -31.75 2.14 9.08
C VAL A 72 -31.88 3.15 7.93
N GLY A 73 -32.92 3.03 7.09
CA GLY A 73 -33.15 3.94 5.97
C GLY A 73 -33.41 5.38 6.41
N ASN A 74 -34.27 5.58 7.40
CA ASN A 74 -34.60 6.90 7.93
C ASN A 74 -33.42 7.50 8.70
N ALA A 75 -32.64 6.66 9.39
CA ALA A 75 -31.44 7.10 10.08
C ALA A 75 -30.35 7.59 9.12
N LEU A 76 -30.17 6.94 7.97
CA LEU A 76 -29.19 7.35 6.95
C LEU A 76 -29.54 8.70 6.34
N VAL A 77 -30.78 8.88 5.84
CA VAL A 77 -31.24 10.15 5.25
C VAL A 77 -31.13 11.29 6.26
N TYR A 78 -31.49 11.03 7.52
CA TYR A 78 -31.34 12.02 8.57
C TYR A 78 -29.87 12.37 8.85
N LEU A 79 -28.98 11.38 8.98
CA LEU A 79 -27.56 11.62 9.23
C LEU A 79 -26.94 12.40 8.07
N GLU A 80 -27.28 12.03 6.82
CA GLU A 80 -26.80 12.74 5.65
C GLU A 80 -27.25 14.20 5.62
N LYS A 81 -28.51 14.46 5.95
CA LYS A 81 -29.04 15.83 6.07
C LYS A 81 -28.37 16.58 7.21
N LYS A 82 -28.21 15.96 8.37
CA LYS A 82 -27.54 16.58 9.53
C LYS A 82 -26.08 16.92 9.22
N PHE A 83 -25.35 16.09 8.47
CA PHE A 83 -23.99 16.43 8.04
C PHE A 83 -23.96 17.62 7.07
N ILE A 84 -24.92 17.71 6.13
CA ILE A 84 -25.06 18.86 5.22
C ILE A 84 -25.40 20.13 6.02
N ASP A 85 -26.31 20.04 6.99
CA ASP A 85 -26.67 21.17 7.85
C ASP A 85 -25.44 21.64 8.67
N MET A 86 -24.62 20.71 9.16
CA MET A 86 -23.38 21.03 9.86
C MET A 86 -22.34 21.71 8.95
N GLU A 87 -22.18 21.23 7.71
CA GLU A 87 -21.30 21.86 6.73
C GLU A 87 -21.74 23.29 6.38
N ASN A 88 -23.06 23.53 6.36
CA ASN A 88 -23.61 24.87 6.13
C ASN A 88 -23.38 25.82 7.32
N VAL A 89 -23.45 25.32 8.56
CA VAL A 89 -23.30 26.15 9.78
C VAL A 89 -21.83 26.43 10.09
N HIS A 90 -20.98 25.39 10.07
CA HIS A 90 -19.59 25.47 10.54
C HIS A 90 -18.56 25.55 9.39
N GLY A 91 -18.98 25.28 8.15
CA GLY A 91 -18.11 25.28 6.99
C GLY A 91 -17.61 23.88 6.62
N GLN A 92 -17.66 23.58 5.32
CA GLN A 92 -17.35 22.26 4.75
C GLN A 92 -15.94 21.75 5.12
N ASP A 93 -14.93 22.63 5.05
CA ASP A 93 -13.54 22.22 5.29
C ASP A 93 -13.31 21.80 6.75
N ILE A 94 -13.92 22.50 7.72
CA ILE A 94 -13.79 22.18 9.14
C ILE A 94 -14.44 20.85 9.44
N CYS A 95 -15.69 20.68 9.00
CA CYS A 95 -16.43 19.44 9.17
C CYS A 95 -15.69 18.27 8.51
N SER A 96 -15.16 18.46 7.30
CA SER A 96 -14.41 17.42 6.61
C SER A 96 -13.17 16.97 7.38
N ALA A 97 -12.38 17.91 7.93
CA ALA A 97 -11.17 17.60 8.68
C ALA A 97 -11.48 16.94 10.03
N VAL A 98 -12.43 17.51 10.80
CA VAL A 98 -12.82 16.98 12.11
C VAL A 98 -13.39 15.57 11.98
N PHE A 99 -14.29 15.36 11.01
CA PHE A 99 -14.92 14.05 10.82
C PHE A 99 -13.97 13.02 10.20
N SER A 100 -13.04 13.44 9.32
CA SER A 100 -12.02 12.53 8.80
C SER A 100 -11.10 12.04 9.91
N PHE A 101 -10.57 12.93 10.78
CA PHE A 101 -9.71 12.53 11.89
C PHE A 101 -10.44 11.64 12.91
N LEU A 102 -11.70 11.94 13.24
CA LEU A 102 -12.51 11.09 14.12
C LEU A 102 -12.82 9.71 13.51
N GLU A 103 -12.99 9.63 12.19
CA GLU A 103 -13.17 8.35 11.48
C GLU A 103 -11.90 7.52 11.49
N CYS A 104 -10.74 8.13 11.22
CA CYS A 104 -9.50 7.40 11.09
C CYS A 104 -8.97 6.93 12.46
N ALA A 105 -9.35 7.57 13.56
CA ALA A 105 -8.94 7.19 14.92
C ALA A 105 -9.51 5.82 15.35
N ASN A 106 -8.63 4.86 15.68
CA ASN A 106 -9.04 3.51 16.07
C ASN A 106 -9.67 3.49 17.48
N GLN A 107 -9.03 4.17 18.44
CA GLN A 107 -9.47 4.26 19.84
C GLN A 107 -10.12 5.61 20.19
N GLY A 108 -10.44 6.44 19.18
CA GLY A 108 -10.94 7.82 19.33
C GLY A 108 -9.85 8.84 19.68
N LEU A 109 -10.19 10.14 19.70
CA LEU A 109 -9.28 11.27 19.98
C LEU A 109 -9.70 12.04 21.24
N THR A 110 -8.73 12.58 21.98
CA THR A 110 -9.05 13.57 23.03
C THR A 110 -9.36 14.92 22.38
N ASP A 111 -10.11 15.78 23.08
CA ASP A 111 -10.43 17.12 22.56
C ASP A 111 -9.16 17.93 22.23
N THR A 112 -8.07 17.74 22.99
CA THR A 112 -6.80 18.42 22.72
C THR A 112 -6.09 17.88 21.48
N GLU A 113 -6.02 16.56 21.34
CA GLU A 113 -5.35 15.94 20.19
C GLU A 113 -6.10 16.25 18.88
N LEU A 114 -7.43 16.29 18.91
CA LEU A 114 -8.24 16.67 17.76
C LEU A 114 -8.00 18.12 17.34
N LEU A 115 -7.91 19.05 18.30
CA LEU A 115 -7.61 20.45 18.02
C LEU A 115 -6.21 20.62 17.43
N ASP A 116 -5.23 19.89 17.97
CA ASP A 116 -3.86 19.88 17.44
C ASP A 116 -3.87 19.41 15.98
N LEU A 117 -4.51 18.27 15.67
CA LEU A 117 -4.64 17.77 14.28
C LEU A 117 -5.32 18.77 13.34
N CYS A 118 -6.43 19.38 13.76
CA CYS A 118 -7.16 20.32 12.91
C CYS A 118 -6.38 21.62 12.64
N SER A 119 -5.41 21.97 13.50
CA SER A 119 -4.53 23.12 13.25
C SER A 119 -3.48 22.87 12.16
N TYR A 120 -3.21 21.61 11.80
CA TYR A 120 -2.25 21.24 10.75
C TYR A 120 -2.83 21.24 9.34
N HIS A 121 -4.15 21.10 9.19
CA HIS A 121 -4.74 20.90 7.89
C HIS A 121 -4.56 22.14 6.99
N SER A 122 -3.71 22.01 5.97
CA SER A 122 -3.28 23.11 5.09
C SER A 122 -4.41 23.85 4.37
N GLY A 123 -5.56 23.18 4.17
CA GLY A 123 -6.76 23.79 3.61
C GLY A 123 -7.47 24.76 4.57
N LEU A 124 -7.41 24.49 5.87
CA LEU A 124 -8.06 25.31 6.90
C LEU A 124 -7.25 26.57 7.19
N THR A 125 -5.93 26.44 7.30
CA THR A 125 -5.02 27.56 7.58
C THR A 125 -5.09 28.64 6.49
N ARG A 126 -5.23 28.28 5.21
CA ARG A 126 -5.35 29.25 4.10
C ARG A 126 -6.61 30.11 4.13
N LYS A 127 -7.76 29.60 4.59
CA LYS A 127 -9.00 30.39 4.69
C LYS A 127 -9.02 31.25 5.96
N TYR A 128 -8.54 30.73 7.09
CA TYR A 128 -8.42 31.53 8.32
C TYR A 128 -7.38 32.66 8.21
N MET A 129 -6.33 32.50 7.40
CA MET A 129 -5.39 33.57 7.02
C MET A 129 -6.06 34.79 6.36
N THR A 130 -7.24 34.64 5.74
CA THR A 130 -7.96 35.77 5.12
C THR A 130 -8.83 36.56 6.10
N ILE A 131 -9.10 36.02 7.29
CA ILE A 131 -10.04 36.61 8.26
C ILE A 131 -9.30 37.37 9.37
N GLN A 132 -8.02 37.08 9.63
CA GLN A 132 -7.21 37.79 10.64
C GLN A 132 -6.14 38.65 9.97
N THR A 133 -6.14 39.92 10.38
CA THR A 133 -5.37 41.06 9.87
C THR A 133 -3.85 40.87 9.83
N ALA A 134 -3.22 41.65 8.94
CA ALA A 134 -1.84 41.62 8.46
C ALA A 134 -0.67 41.73 9.48
N ASP A 135 -0.91 41.68 10.80
CA ASP A 135 0.14 41.98 11.81
C ASP A 135 0.40 40.85 12.83
N ALA A 136 -0.12 39.65 12.62
CA ALA A 136 0.20 38.49 13.46
C ALA A 136 0.60 37.27 12.62
N ASP A 137 1.80 37.33 12.06
CA ASP A 137 2.54 36.11 11.74
C ASP A 137 2.65 35.27 13.02
N ASN A 138 1.88 34.18 13.14
CA ASN A 138 2.36 32.86 13.58
C ASN A 138 1.35 31.92 14.27
N LEU A 139 0.01 32.13 14.28
CA LEU A 139 -0.86 31.16 14.98
C LEU A 139 -2.29 31.03 14.46
N CYS A 140 -2.51 30.16 13.49
CA CYS A 140 -3.84 29.67 13.14
C CYS A 140 -4.16 28.43 14.00
N ARG A 141 -5.07 28.56 14.96
CA ARG A 141 -5.67 27.42 15.68
C ARG A 141 -7.17 27.37 15.45
N MET A 142 -7.70 26.16 15.33
CA MET A 142 -9.12 25.92 15.60
C MET A 142 -9.42 26.34 17.04
N THR A 143 -10.46 27.15 17.24
CA THR A 143 -10.85 27.55 18.60
C THR A 143 -11.53 26.38 19.31
N TYR A 144 -11.26 26.22 20.60
CA TYR A 144 -11.97 25.21 21.40
C TYR A 144 -13.49 25.45 21.39
N ILE A 145 -13.92 26.70 21.23
CA ILE A 145 -15.33 27.09 21.13
C ILE A 145 -15.97 26.50 19.87
N THR A 146 -15.32 26.59 18.71
CA THR A 146 -15.84 25.99 17.47
C THR A 146 -15.98 24.47 17.58
N TRP A 147 -15.03 23.79 18.23
CA TRP A 147 -15.16 22.35 18.49
C TRP A 147 -16.32 22.03 19.44
N LEU A 148 -16.48 22.79 20.53
CA LEU A 148 -17.59 22.63 21.45
C LEU A 148 -18.95 22.85 20.79
N GLN A 149 -19.06 23.82 19.88
CA GLN A 149 -20.28 24.04 19.10
C GLN A 149 -20.60 22.83 18.22
N ILE A 150 -19.63 22.35 17.44
CA ILE A 150 -19.77 21.14 16.61
C ILE A 150 -20.17 19.93 17.47
N LYS A 151 -19.53 19.76 18.62
CA LYS A 151 -19.80 18.68 19.56
C LYS A 151 -21.21 18.77 20.15
N ASN A 152 -21.66 19.96 20.54
CA ASN A 152 -23.01 20.20 21.07
C ASN A 152 -24.10 19.96 20.04
N ASP A 153 -23.93 20.44 18.80
CA ASP A 153 -24.90 20.22 17.73
C ASP A 153 -25.04 18.72 17.39
N MET A 154 -23.98 17.94 17.61
CA MET A 154 -23.95 16.48 17.42
C MET A 154 -24.50 15.67 18.60
N THR A 155 -24.55 16.22 19.82
CA THR A 155 -25.07 15.52 21.00
C THR A 155 -26.58 15.60 21.15
N ILE A 156 -27.25 16.56 20.50
CA ILE A 156 -28.71 16.71 20.54
C ILE A 156 -29.37 15.56 19.78
N TYR A 157 -29.72 14.50 20.52
CA TYR A 157 -30.50 13.34 20.07
C TYR A 157 -32.01 13.50 20.30
N SER A 158 -32.43 14.50 21.07
CA SER A 158 -33.83 14.72 21.43
C SER A 158 -34.72 15.00 20.20
N GLU A 159 -34.15 15.47 19.10
CA GLU A 159 -34.89 15.70 17.85
C GLU A 159 -35.09 14.43 17.01
N MET A 160 -34.15 13.47 17.04
CA MET A 160 -34.30 12.17 16.35
C MET A 160 -35.44 11.33 16.96
N ALA A 161 -35.51 11.28 18.31
CA ALA A 161 -36.57 10.56 19.01
C ALA A 161 -37.94 11.21 18.78
N ASN A 162 -38.01 12.54 18.71
CA ASN A 162 -39.28 13.25 18.51
C ASN A 162 -39.76 13.27 17.04
N ALA A 163 -38.85 13.22 16.06
CA ALA A 163 -39.21 13.28 14.63
C ALA A 163 -39.68 11.93 14.05
N VAL A 164 -39.30 10.80 14.66
CA VAL A 164 -39.58 9.45 14.12
C VAL A 164 -40.66 8.72 14.92
N THR A 165 -40.72 8.90 16.24
CA THR A 165 -41.76 8.28 17.08
C THR A 165 -42.66 9.36 17.64
N ASN A 166 -43.91 9.43 17.16
CA ASN A 166 -44.99 10.25 17.76
C ASN A 166 -45.35 9.83 19.20
N GLU A 167 -44.55 8.98 19.84
CA GLU A 167 -44.77 8.48 21.19
C GLU A 167 -43.71 9.00 22.16
N LYS A 168 -44.21 9.63 23.22
CA LYS A 168 -43.44 10.09 24.38
C LYS A 168 -42.97 8.90 25.25
N SER A 169 -42.25 7.93 24.69
CA SER A 169 -41.59 6.91 25.50
C SER A 169 -40.20 7.40 25.89
N ARG A 170 -40.12 8.03 27.07
CA ARG A 170 -38.86 8.29 27.78
C ARG A 170 -38.20 6.96 28.15
N SER A 171 -37.35 6.42 27.27
CA SER A 171 -36.37 5.40 27.65
C SER A 171 -34.97 6.01 27.54
N ASN A 172 -34.20 5.84 28.61
CA ASN A 172 -32.87 6.40 28.88
C ASN A 172 -31.79 6.06 27.83
N LEU A 173 -31.89 6.58 26.62
CA LEU A 173 -30.83 6.49 25.59
C LEU A 173 -30.34 7.90 25.25
N THR A 174 -29.63 8.48 26.22
CA THR A 174 -28.88 9.74 26.11
C THR A 174 -27.54 9.50 25.42
N HIS A 175 -27.53 8.97 24.21
CA HIS A 175 -26.28 8.73 23.49
C HIS A 175 -26.25 9.58 22.22
N GLY A 176 -25.51 10.69 22.30
CA GLY A 176 -25.22 11.58 21.18
C GLY A 176 -24.54 10.86 20.01
N VAL A 177 -24.50 11.48 18.83
CA VAL A 177 -23.84 10.91 17.64
C VAL A 177 -22.36 10.64 17.93
N ILE A 178 -21.73 11.56 18.67
CA ILE A 178 -20.41 11.43 19.27
C ILE A 178 -20.57 10.95 20.73
N MET A 179 -19.89 9.86 21.06
CA MET A 179 -19.83 9.26 22.40
C MET A 179 -18.50 9.55 23.05
N GLU A 180 -18.55 9.96 24.31
CA GLU A 180 -17.38 10.09 25.16
C GLU A 180 -17.10 8.74 25.85
N ARG A 181 -15.93 8.18 25.59
CA ARG A 181 -15.41 6.99 26.27
C ARG A 181 -14.24 7.38 27.16
N ARG A 182 -14.20 6.83 28.36
CA ARG A 182 -13.04 6.98 29.25
C ARG A 182 -12.03 5.87 28.96
N LEU A 183 -10.85 6.26 28.51
CA LEU A 183 -9.71 5.38 28.28
C LEU A 183 -8.50 5.96 29.01
N ASP A 184 -7.84 5.16 29.85
CA ASP A 184 -6.65 5.56 30.63
C ASP A 184 -6.81 6.91 31.35
N ASN A 185 -7.92 7.09 32.07
CA ASN A 185 -8.31 8.32 32.77
C ASN A 185 -8.48 9.58 31.91
N LYS A 186 -8.49 9.45 30.57
CA LYS A 186 -8.80 10.53 29.63
C LYS A 186 -10.16 10.31 28.98
N VAL A 187 -10.85 11.40 28.69
CA VAL A 187 -12.10 11.39 27.94
C VAL A 187 -11.77 11.48 26.46
N VAL A 188 -12.30 10.55 25.68
CA VAL A 188 -12.00 10.37 24.27
C VAL A 188 -13.31 10.39 23.49
N ALA A 189 -13.35 11.19 22.43
CA ALA A 189 -14.46 11.25 21.49
C ALA A 189 -14.38 10.07 20.50
N THR A 190 -15.48 9.33 20.39
CA THR A 190 -15.64 8.20 19.47
C THR A 190 -17.02 8.24 18.81
N TRP A 191 -17.15 7.65 17.63
CA TRP A 191 -18.46 7.46 17.02
C TRP A 191 -19.30 6.45 17.81
N SER A 192 -20.58 6.78 18.02
CA SER A 192 -21.51 5.93 18.78
C SER A 192 -21.84 4.61 18.08
N CYS A 193 -21.95 4.63 16.75
CA CYS A 193 -22.37 3.49 15.95
C CYS A 193 -21.47 3.28 14.72
N PRO A 194 -21.17 2.02 14.33
CA PRO A 194 -20.44 1.72 13.09
C PRO A 194 -21.08 2.26 11.81
N LEU A 195 -22.42 2.39 11.76
CA LEU A 195 -23.13 2.98 10.63
C LEU A 195 -22.72 4.43 10.36
N ILE A 196 -22.54 5.23 11.42
CA ILE A 196 -22.09 6.62 11.27
C ILE A 196 -20.68 6.64 10.67
N ARG A 197 -19.80 5.72 11.11
CA ARG A 197 -18.46 5.58 10.55
C ARG A 197 -18.51 5.25 9.05
N TYR A 198 -19.44 4.40 8.62
CA TYR A 198 -19.64 4.08 7.20
C TYR A 198 -20.09 5.30 6.38
N VAL A 199 -21.07 6.07 6.87
CA VAL A 199 -21.56 7.28 6.19
C VAL A 199 -20.46 8.33 6.11
N VAL A 200 -19.76 8.59 7.22
CA VAL A 200 -18.66 9.55 7.29
C VAL A 200 -17.52 9.15 6.35
N ARG A 201 -17.15 7.86 6.33
CA ARG A 201 -16.11 7.37 5.43
C ARG A 201 -16.51 7.52 3.96
N GLY A 202 -17.77 7.22 3.63
CA GLY A 202 -18.28 7.38 2.26
C GLY A 202 -18.29 8.83 1.78
N LYS A 203 -18.68 9.77 2.64
CA LYS A 203 -18.78 11.20 2.29
C LYS A 203 -17.44 11.93 2.34
N PHE A 204 -16.66 11.77 3.41
CA PHE A 204 -15.48 12.59 3.70
C PHE A 204 -14.15 11.91 3.33
N LEU A 205 -14.10 10.58 3.23
CA LEU A 205 -12.87 9.81 2.97
C LEU A 205 -12.95 8.98 1.69
N ALA A 206 -13.61 9.50 0.66
CA ALA A 206 -13.72 8.84 -0.64
C ALA A 206 -12.36 8.71 -1.35
N SER A 207 -11.38 9.58 -1.06
CA SER A 207 -10.04 9.51 -1.64
C SER A 207 -9.05 8.81 -0.71
N ASN A 208 -8.33 7.82 -1.25
CA ASN A 208 -7.28 7.10 -0.52
C ASN A 208 -6.08 7.99 -0.17
N GLN A 209 -5.83 9.06 -0.95
CA GLN A 209 -4.74 10.00 -0.66
C GLN A 209 -5.04 10.81 0.61
N LEU A 210 -6.27 11.31 0.77
CA LEU A 210 -6.67 12.00 2.01
C LEU A 210 -6.63 11.05 3.21
N LEU A 211 -7.02 9.79 3.04
CA LEU A 211 -6.94 8.79 4.11
C LEU A 211 -5.49 8.54 4.55
N LYS A 212 -4.55 8.38 3.60
CA LYS A 212 -3.12 8.23 3.91
C LYS A 212 -2.55 9.47 4.60
N GLN A 213 -2.94 10.66 4.15
CA GLN A 213 -2.55 11.92 4.78
C GLN A 213 -3.07 12.03 6.22
N CYS A 214 -4.35 11.74 6.46
CA CYS A 214 -4.91 11.73 7.81
C CYS A 214 -4.18 10.74 8.74
N HIS A 215 -3.81 9.56 8.22
CA HIS A 215 -3.00 8.60 8.97
C HIS A 215 -1.56 9.07 9.19
N SER A 216 -0.94 9.76 8.23
CA SER A 216 0.38 10.37 8.41
C SER A 216 0.35 11.45 9.50
N ASP A 217 -0.65 12.33 9.49
CA ASP A 217 -0.77 13.42 10.47
C ASP A 217 -1.05 12.87 11.88
N MET A 218 -1.86 11.81 11.99
CA MET A 218 -2.05 11.11 13.26
C MET A 218 -0.78 10.39 13.71
N ALA A 219 -0.04 9.78 12.79
CA ALA A 219 1.23 9.14 13.12
C ALA A 219 2.21 10.18 13.69
N ASP A 220 2.33 11.35 13.06
CA ASP A 220 3.16 12.46 13.54
C ASP A 220 2.74 12.88 14.98
N LEU A 221 1.44 13.06 15.23
CA LEU A 221 0.94 13.41 16.58
C LEU A 221 1.30 12.36 17.65
N PHE A 222 1.27 11.08 17.29
CA PHE A 222 1.64 10.00 18.20
C PHE A 222 3.16 9.78 18.27
N ASP A 223 3.92 10.20 17.25
CA ASP A 223 5.39 10.10 17.12
C ASP A 223 6.15 11.28 17.75
N ASP A 224 5.45 12.33 18.22
CA ASP A 224 5.96 13.48 19.01
C ASP A 224 6.67 13.12 20.33
N ALA A 225 7.12 11.88 20.46
CA ALA A 225 7.37 11.19 21.70
C ALA A 225 8.84 10.89 21.99
N TRP A 226 9.77 11.31 21.13
CA TRP A 226 11.18 10.91 21.25
C TRP A 226 12.13 12.01 21.72
N THR A 227 11.77 13.29 21.57
CA THR A 227 12.71 14.39 21.85
C THR A 227 12.16 15.36 22.89
N TYR A 228 12.65 15.24 24.13
CA TYR A 228 12.50 16.31 25.14
C TYR A 228 12.99 17.68 24.63
N ASN A 229 13.86 17.70 23.59
CA ASN A 229 14.62 18.88 23.19
C ASN A 229 14.46 19.32 21.71
N GLN A 230 13.57 18.72 20.91
CA GLN A 230 13.30 19.23 19.56
C GLN A 230 11.80 19.35 19.32
N PRO A 231 11.31 20.50 18.82
CA PRO A 231 9.95 20.56 18.34
C PRO A 231 9.81 19.59 17.16
N PRO A 232 8.66 18.93 17.01
CA PRO A 232 8.42 18.07 15.86
C PRO A 232 8.65 18.86 14.56
N LYS A 233 9.25 18.22 13.55
CA LYS A 233 9.70 18.90 12.31
C LYS A 233 8.60 19.74 11.63
N ARG A 234 7.32 19.42 11.86
CA ARG A 234 6.13 20.13 11.35
C ARG A 234 5.37 21.00 12.36
N PHE A 235 5.63 20.90 13.67
CA PHE A 235 4.83 21.52 14.75
C PHE A 235 5.34 22.93 15.16
N LYS A 236 6.00 23.64 14.24
CA LYS A 236 6.68 24.92 14.55
C LYS A 236 5.73 26.11 14.82
N PHE A 237 4.44 25.98 14.56
CA PHE A 237 3.49 27.12 14.48
C PHE A 237 2.49 27.20 15.66
N ILE A 238 2.80 26.63 16.83
CA ILE A 238 1.84 26.55 17.94
C ILE A 238 2.45 27.14 19.24
N SER A 239 1.98 28.32 19.70
CA SER A 239 2.33 29.01 20.98
C SER A 239 2.00 28.27 22.29
N ARG A 240 1.44 27.08 22.21
CA ARG A 240 1.43 26.09 23.27
C ARG A 240 2.37 25.07 22.69
N LEU A 241 3.52 24.89 23.32
CA LEU A 241 4.18 23.60 23.21
C LEU A 241 3.07 22.58 23.52
N PRO A 242 2.63 21.73 22.56
CA PRO A 242 1.83 20.57 22.95
C PRO A 242 2.61 19.97 24.11
N THR A 243 2.01 19.81 25.29
CA THR A 243 2.75 19.25 26.41
C THR A 243 3.27 17.92 25.90
N PRO A 244 4.58 17.75 25.69
CA PRO A 244 5.07 16.53 25.09
C PRO A 244 4.58 15.42 26.00
N GLN A 245 3.80 14.51 25.44
CA GLN A 245 3.39 13.29 26.13
C GLN A 245 4.35 12.22 25.65
N PRO A 246 5.58 12.17 26.21
CA PRO A 246 6.55 11.18 25.80
C PRO A 246 5.96 9.77 25.99
N LEU A 247 6.46 8.82 25.21
CA LEU A 247 6.02 7.42 25.30
C LEU A 247 6.21 6.87 26.71
N TYR A 248 7.20 7.37 27.44
CA TYR A 248 7.42 7.12 28.86
C TYR A 248 7.64 8.43 29.62
N SER A 249 7.04 8.55 30.81
CA SER A 249 7.37 9.60 31.77
C SER A 249 8.03 8.98 33.00
N ILE A 250 9.20 9.49 33.38
CA ILE A 250 9.89 9.10 34.61
C ILE A 250 9.39 10.02 35.72
N GLN A 251 8.68 9.48 36.70
CA GLN A 251 8.38 10.24 37.91
C GLN A 251 9.63 10.26 38.79
N GLN A 252 10.22 11.45 38.95
CA GLN A 252 11.48 11.68 39.70
C GLN A 252 11.42 11.22 41.16
N SER A 253 10.23 11.05 41.75
CA SER A 253 10.09 10.68 43.16
C SER A 253 10.30 9.19 43.43
N ASN A 254 9.97 8.30 42.48
CA ASN A 254 9.95 6.84 42.70
C ASN A 254 10.78 6.04 41.67
N GLY A 255 11.32 6.69 40.63
CA GLY A 255 12.06 6.01 39.55
C GLY A 255 11.21 5.09 38.67
N ILE A 256 9.88 5.08 38.85
CA ILE A 256 8.96 4.25 38.07
C ILE A 256 8.71 4.91 36.71
N THR A 257 8.99 4.17 35.64
CA THR A 257 8.69 4.54 34.25
C THR A 257 7.22 4.28 33.95
N HIS A 258 6.47 5.35 33.67
CA HIS A 258 5.08 5.25 33.23
C HIS A 258 4.98 5.31 31.71
N TYR A 259 4.55 4.22 31.09
CA TYR A 259 4.35 4.15 29.64
C TYR A 259 2.93 4.56 29.23
N ASN A 260 2.82 5.39 28.19
CA ASN A 260 1.55 5.84 27.63
C ASN A 260 0.98 4.81 26.66
N LYS A 261 0.16 3.87 27.18
CA LYS A 261 -0.44 2.76 26.44
C LYS A 261 -1.18 3.19 25.17
N ARG A 262 -1.92 4.30 25.23
CA ARG A 262 -2.71 4.84 24.10
C ARG A 262 -1.82 5.18 22.90
N ARG A 263 -0.69 5.86 23.13
CA ARG A 263 0.22 6.24 22.04
C ARG A 263 0.90 5.02 21.44
N VAL A 264 1.42 4.14 22.28
CA VAL A 264 2.08 2.89 21.86
C VAL A 264 1.13 2.05 20.98
N ASN A 265 -0.13 1.91 21.39
CA ASN A 265 -1.10 1.07 20.68
C ASN A 265 -1.61 1.67 19.36
N ASN A 266 -1.60 2.99 19.19
CA ASN A 266 -2.12 3.65 17.98
C ASN A 266 -1.03 4.01 16.97
N LEU A 267 0.23 4.22 17.42
CA LEU A 267 1.33 4.66 16.56
C LEU A 267 1.57 3.71 15.38
N TRP A 268 1.83 2.43 15.65
CA TRP A 268 2.10 1.44 14.59
C TRP A 268 0.95 1.33 13.60
N TYR A 269 -0.30 1.44 14.07
CA TYR A 269 -1.49 1.32 13.24
C TYR A 269 -1.59 2.47 12.24
N HIS A 270 -1.34 3.70 12.68
CA HIS A 270 -1.37 4.87 11.79
C HIS A 270 -0.15 4.93 10.85
N LEU A 271 1.03 4.52 11.32
CA LEU A 271 2.21 4.37 10.47
C LEU A 271 2.04 3.31 9.38
N LEU A 272 1.37 2.20 9.69
CA LEU A 272 1.08 1.14 8.73
C LEU A 272 0.14 1.66 7.62
N HIS A 273 -0.89 2.42 8.00
CA HIS A 273 -1.89 2.94 7.07
C HIS A 273 -1.50 4.24 6.35
N SER A 274 -0.43 4.94 6.78
CA SER A 274 0.13 6.07 6.00
C SER A 274 0.74 5.60 4.67
N GLY A 275 1.16 4.33 4.60
CA GLY A 275 1.76 3.72 3.40
C GLY A 275 3.26 4.00 3.24
N SER A 276 3.90 4.69 4.18
CA SER A 276 5.35 4.88 4.21
C SER A 276 6.03 3.76 5.00
N ILE A 277 6.55 2.75 4.29
CA ILE A 277 7.16 1.56 4.90
C ILE A 277 8.39 1.93 5.74
N ASP A 278 9.27 2.79 5.21
CA ASP A 278 10.52 3.18 5.89
C ASP A 278 10.24 3.89 7.21
N TYR A 279 9.28 4.83 7.22
CA TYR A 279 8.87 5.54 8.43
C TYR A 279 8.19 4.61 9.44
N PHE A 280 7.42 3.62 8.97
CA PHE A 280 6.86 2.57 9.84
C PHE A 280 7.96 1.73 10.49
N GLU A 281 8.96 1.30 9.71
CA GLU A 281 10.10 0.53 10.21
C GLU A 281 10.86 1.30 11.28
N GLU A 282 11.35 2.49 10.94
CA GLU A 282 12.23 3.30 11.81
C GLU A 282 11.57 3.73 13.11
N ARG A 283 10.25 3.98 13.12
CA ARG A 283 9.55 4.55 14.29
C ARG A 283 8.81 3.53 15.15
N SER A 284 8.47 2.37 14.60
CA SER A 284 7.72 1.33 15.33
C SER A 284 8.57 0.08 15.57
N LEU A 285 8.36 -0.98 14.80
CA LEU A 285 8.88 -2.32 15.09
C LEU A 285 10.39 -2.46 14.97
N LEU A 286 11.11 -1.55 14.29
CA LEU A 286 12.58 -1.55 14.28
C LEU A 286 13.20 -0.50 15.22
N ASN A 287 12.42 0.09 16.12
CA ASN A 287 12.91 0.94 17.18
C ASN A 287 12.92 0.17 18.51
N TYR A 288 14.09 0.02 19.14
CA TYR A 288 14.21 -0.74 20.37
C TYR A 288 13.38 -0.15 21.52
N GLU A 289 13.40 1.17 21.68
CA GLU A 289 12.66 1.86 22.75
C GLU A 289 11.13 1.69 22.60
N TYR A 290 10.64 1.57 21.37
CA TYR A 290 9.23 1.29 21.10
C TYR A 290 8.86 -0.15 21.48
N LEU A 291 9.70 -1.13 21.10
CA LEU A 291 9.49 -2.53 21.46
C LEU A 291 9.50 -2.71 22.99
N GLU A 292 10.41 -2.03 23.68
CA GLU A 292 10.44 -1.97 25.14
C GLU A 292 9.12 -1.42 25.69
N ALA A 293 8.66 -0.27 25.18
CA ALA A 293 7.42 0.35 25.63
C ALA A 293 6.20 -0.57 25.42
N ILE A 294 6.13 -1.34 24.33
CA ILE A 294 5.07 -2.35 24.13
C ILE A 294 5.16 -3.45 25.20
N LEU A 295 6.35 -4.02 25.38
CA LEU A 295 6.58 -5.14 26.30
C LEU A 295 6.20 -4.78 27.74
N TYR A 296 6.55 -3.57 28.20
CA TYR A 296 6.19 -3.10 29.54
C TYR A 296 4.73 -2.68 29.70
N SER A 297 4.14 -2.07 28.66
CA SER A 297 2.82 -1.47 28.79
C SER A 297 1.68 -2.46 28.50
N SER A 298 1.89 -3.37 27.55
CA SER A 298 0.85 -4.25 26.98
C SER A 298 1.25 -5.74 26.92
N GLY A 299 2.53 -6.05 27.11
CA GLY A 299 3.05 -7.42 27.19
C GLY A 299 3.38 -8.07 25.84
N LEU A 300 4.00 -9.25 25.90
CA LEU A 300 4.49 -10.00 24.73
C LEU A 300 3.38 -10.39 23.74
N VAL A 301 2.20 -10.76 24.23
CA VAL A 301 1.07 -11.17 23.38
C VAL A 301 0.65 -10.03 22.45
N LYS A 302 0.67 -8.79 22.95
CA LYS A 302 0.33 -7.63 22.13
C LYS A 302 1.39 -7.39 21.06
N LEU A 303 2.67 -7.50 21.39
CA LEU A 303 3.77 -7.40 20.42
C LEU A 303 3.63 -8.43 19.30
N LEU A 304 3.29 -9.68 19.63
CA LEU A 304 3.04 -10.72 18.64
C LEU A 304 1.85 -10.38 17.73
N SER A 305 0.73 -9.93 18.31
CA SER A 305 -0.43 -9.52 17.50
C SER A 305 -0.11 -8.38 16.52
N ILE A 306 0.73 -7.42 16.95
CA ILE A 306 1.14 -6.30 16.09
C ILE A 306 2.03 -6.79 14.95
N ILE A 307 2.98 -7.68 15.23
CA ILE A 307 3.85 -8.27 14.21
C ILE A 307 3.05 -9.10 13.21
N GLU A 308 2.09 -9.90 13.69
CA GLU A 308 1.20 -10.70 12.84
C GLU A 308 0.34 -9.80 11.95
N ASP A 309 -0.34 -8.80 12.52
CA ASP A 309 -1.16 -7.83 11.77
C ASP A 309 -0.33 -7.05 10.74
N ALA A 310 0.89 -6.63 11.11
CA ALA A 310 1.80 -5.96 10.19
C ALA A 310 2.27 -6.89 9.07
N SER A 311 2.57 -8.15 9.38
CA SER A 311 3.02 -9.14 8.40
C SER A 311 1.93 -9.54 7.39
N LEU A 312 0.65 -9.44 7.79
CA LEU A 312 -0.49 -9.64 6.90
C LEU A 312 -0.63 -8.52 5.87
N GLN A 313 -0.22 -7.28 6.20
CA GLN A 313 -0.34 -6.13 5.30
C GLN A 313 0.95 -5.87 4.51
N ILE A 314 2.11 -6.14 5.08
CA ILE A 314 3.42 -5.83 4.50
C ILE A 314 4.31 -7.06 4.55
N ILE A 315 4.72 -7.56 3.38
CA ILE A 315 5.73 -8.63 3.30
C ILE A 315 7.11 -7.99 3.35
N ASN A 316 7.58 -7.75 4.57
CA ASN A 316 8.88 -7.14 4.83
C ASN A 316 9.90 -8.15 5.38
N HIS A 317 11.10 -8.11 4.82
CA HIS A 317 12.23 -8.91 5.30
C HIS A 317 12.63 -8.54 6.73
N ASN A 318 12.69 -7.25 7.07
CA ASN A 318 13.11 -6.78 8.40
C ASN A 318 12.20 -7.27 9.51
N LEU A 319 10.89 -7.22 9.29
CA LEU A 319 9.91 -7.74 10.24
C LEU A 319 10.03 -9.26 10.36
N TYR A 320 10.22 -9.95 9.22
CA TYR A 320 10.40 -11.39 9.22
C TYR A 320 11.68 -11.81 9.96
N THR A 321 12.79 -11.12 9.79
CA THR A 321 14.05 -11.44 10.48
C THR A 321 13.94 -11.15 11.97
N LEU A 322 13.37 -10.01 12.36
CA LEU A 322 13.09 -9.70 13.76
C LEU A 322 12.20 -10.76 14.39
N TYR A 323 11.13 -11.18 13.70
CA TYR A 323 10.23 -12.20 14.22
C TYR A 323 10.89 -13.59 14.29
N SER A 324 11.44 -14.07 13.18
CA SER A 324 11.94 -15.45 13.06
C SER A 324 13.27 -15.68 13.77
N HIS A 325 14.19 -14.71 13.76
CA HIS A 325 15.50 -14.83 14.41
C HIS A 325 15.47 -14.37 15.87
N CYS A 326 14.70 -13.33 16.22
CA CYS A 326 14.73 -12.75 17.57
C CYS A 326 13.50 -13.13 18.39
N VAL A 327 12.31 -12.64 18.04
CA VAL A 327 11.13 -12.73 18.90
C VAL A 327 10.71 -14.18 19.12
N LYS A 328 10.55 -14.97 18.04
CA LYS A 328 10.06 -16.35 18.12
C LYS A 328 10.94 -17.24 18.98
N PRO A 329 12.29 -17.28 18.83
CA PRO A 329 13.09 -18.12 19.70
C PRO A 329 13.42 -17.43 21.04
N ALA A 330 13.09 -16.15 21.25
CA ALA A 330 13.23 -15.45 22.54
C ALA A 330 11.92 -15.44 23.37
N LEU A 331 10.83 -16.04 22.87
CA LEU A 331 9.51 -16.06 23.52
C LEU A 331 9.59 -16.44 25.00
N PHE A 332 10.34 -17.51 25.31
CA PHE A 332 10.50 -17.98 26.68
C PHE A 332 11.24 -16.95 27.55
N SER A 333 12.38 -16.43 27.09
CA SER A 333 13.18 -15.43 27.81
C SER A 333 12.38 -14.15 28.08
N ILE A 334 11.63 -13.66 27.09
CA ILE A 334 10.81 -12.44 27.22
C ILE A 334 9.65 -12.65 28.19
N SER A 335 9.05 -13.86 28.21
CA SER A 335 7.96 -14.17 29.15
C SER A 335 8.40 -14.16 30.61
N VAL A 336 9.67 -14.51 30.87
CA VAL A 336 10.25 -14.51 32.22
C VAL A 336 10.60 -13.09 32.66
N SER A 337 11.28 -12.33 31.81
CA SER A 337 11.43 -10.88 32.03
C SER A 337 11.63 -10.11 30.72
N PRO A 338 10.94 -8.96 30.54
CA PRO A 338 11.10 -8.11 29.36
C PRO A 338 12.54 -7.61 29.15
N ASN A 339 13.31 -7.39 30.23
CA ASN A 339 14.69 -6.91 30.17
C ASN A 339 15.65 -7.85 29.43
N LEU A 340 15.36 -9.16 29.40
CA LEU A 340 16.17 -10.13 28.67
C LEU A 340 15.95 -10.05 27.14
N PHE A 341 14.96 -9.28 26.68
CA PHE A 341 14.75 -9.08 25.26
C PHE A 341 15.97 -8.43 24.59
N VAL A 342 16.60 -7.44 25.25
CA VAL A 342 17.76 -6.73 24.70
C VAL A 342 18.93 -7.67 24.45
N THR A 343 19.21 -8.55 25.42
CA THR A 343 20.38 -9.44 25.36
C THR A 343 20.22 -10.50 24.28
N GLU A 344 19.01 -11.06 24.14
CA GLU A 344 18.65 -11.98 23.06
C GLU A 344 18.70 -11.30 21.68
N LEU A 345 18.24 -10.06 21.61
CA LEU A 345 18.25 -9.27 20.38
C LEU A 345 19.68 -9.02 19.91
N ILE A 346 20.53 -8.48 20.79
CA ILE A 346 21.95 -8.22 20.48
C ILE A 346 22.65 -9.53 20.17
N GLY A 347 22.45 -10.57 21.00
CA GLY A 347 23.11 -11.87 20.84
C GLY A 347 22.84 -12.53 19.49
N ARG A 348 21.68 -12.28 18.88
CA ARG A 348 21.26 -12.94 17.63
C ARG A 348 21.44 -12.09 16.38
N LEU A 349 21.12 -10.79 16.43
CA LEU A 349 21.24 -9.91 15.27
C LEU A 349 22.68 -9.42 15.04
N ARG A 350 23.50 -9.31 16.09
CA ARG A 350 24.88 -8.84 15.94
C ARG A 350 25.72 -9.78 15.07
N TYR A 351 25.44 -11.09 15.08
CA TYR A 351 26.09 -12.03 14.17
C TYR A 351 25.84 -11.69 12.69
N THR A 352 24.63 -11.25 12.35
CA THR A 352 24.24 -10.93 10.97
C THR A 352 24.52 -9.49 10.59
N ARG A 353 25.18 -8.68 11.44
CA ARG A 353 25.44 -7.24 11.19
C ARG A 353 26.02 -6.94 9.80
N ALA A 354 26.96 -7.75 9.33
CA ALA A 354 27.58 -7.58 8.01
C ALA A 354 26.65 -7.86 6.82
N LYS A 355 25.55 -8.60 7.06
CA LYS A 355 24.52 -8.87 6.06
C LYS A 355 23.30 -7.97 6.29
N ASN A 356 23.08 -7.52 7.53
CA ASN A 356 21.91 -6.81 8.02
C ASN A 356 21.68 -5.49 7.33
N THR A 357 20.44 -5.07 7.45
CA THR A 357 19.86 -3.85 6.92
C THR A 357 20.30 -2.68 7.78
N GLU A 358 20.39 -1.47 7.23
CA GLU A 358 20.73 -0.29 8.03
C GLU A 358 19.78 -0.11 9.21
N ALA A 359 18.47 -0.34 8.99
CA ALA A 359 17.46 -0.26 10.04
C ALA A 359 17.62 -1.33 11.14
N LEU A 360 17.95 -2.59 10.79
CA LEU A 360 18.26 -3.62 11.80
C LEU A 360 19.56 -3.34 12.53
N ASN A 361 20.56 -2.77 11.85
CA ASN A 361 21.80 -2.37 12.48
C ASN A 361 21.58 -1.22 13.46
N HIS A 362 20.77 -0.24 13.08
CA HIS A 362 20.35 0.85 13.95
C HIS A 362 19.61 0.34 15.19
N LEU A 363 18.71 -0.62 15.02
CA LEU A 363 18.01 -1.28 16.12
C LEU A 363 18.99 -1.94 17.11
N VAL A 364 19.99 -2.66 16.61
CA VAL A 364 21.04 -3.26 17.45
C VAL A 364 21.86 -2.19 18.15
N ASP A 365 22.19 -1.09 17.47
CA ASP A 365 22.93 0.03 18.06
C ASP A 365 22.14 0.73 19.17
N GLN A 366 20.83 0.95 18.98
CA GLN A 366 19.92 1.45 20.03
C GLN A 366 19.85 0.50 21.22
N ALA A 367 19.74 -0.81 20.97
CA ALA A 367 19.73 -1.82 22.02
C ALA A 367 21.03 -1.80 22.85
N MET A 368 22.18 -1.61 22.22
CA MET A 368 23.47 -1.47 22.93
C MET A 368 23.53 -0.18 23.76
N GLN A 369 23.15 0.97 23.18
CA GLN A 369 23.09 2.25 23.89
C GLN A 369 22.15 2.18 25.10
N TRP A 370 21.05 1.45 24.98
CA TRP A 370 20.11 1.23 26.07
C TRP A 370 20.74 0.45 27.23
N ILE A 371 21.52 -0.60 26.95
CA ILE A 371 22.23 -1.36 28.01
C ILE A 371 23.25 -0.47 28.71
N ASP A 372 23.99 0.32 27.95
CA ASP A 372 25.01 1.21 28.51
C ASP A 372 24.39 2.30 29.42
N THR A 373 23.16 2.74 29.12
CA THR A 373 22.47 3.79 29.87
C THR A 373 21.64 3.27 31.05
N ASN A 374 20.94 2.14 30.91
CA ASN A 374 20.05 1.57 31.92
C ASN A 374 20.73 0.55 32.84
N CYS A 375 21.90 0.92 33.40
CA CYS A 375 22.75 0.09 34.26
C CYS A 375 22.18 -0.25 35.66
N VAL A 376 20.86 -0.20 35.89
CA VAL A 376 20.27 -0.52 37.20
C VAL A 376 20.34 -2.03 37.51
N LEU A 377 20.35 -2.88 36.48
CA LEU A 377 20.50 -4.34 36.61
C LEU A 377 21.61 -4.83 35.65
N PRO A 378 22.62 -5.59 36.13
CA PRO A 378 23.66 -6.13 35.26
C PRO A 378 23.07 -7.21 34.34
N SER A 379 22.90 -6.88 33.07
CA SER A 379 22.50 -7.84 32.03
C SER A 379 23.73 -8.47 31.37
N LEU A 380 23.74 -9.79 31.23
CA LEU A 380 24.85 -10.49 30.59
C LEU A 380 24.72 -10.39 29.07
N VAL A 381 25.59 -9.59 28.45
CA VAL A 381 25.62 -9.41 26.99
C VAL A 381 26.77 -10.22 26.40
N PRO A 382 26.51 -11.19 25.50
CA PRO A 382 27.58 -11.87 24.80
C PRO A 382 28.28 -10.89 23.84
N LEU A 383 29.57 -10.61 24.10
CA LEU A 383 30.41 -9.81 23.21
C LEU A 383 30.74 -10.55 21.89
N THR A 384 30.73 -11.89 21.93
CA THR A 384 30.89 -12.75 20.76
C THR A 384 29.65 -13.64 20.62
N CYS A 385 28.94 -13.51 19.50
CA CYS A 385 27.75 -14.30 19.22
C CYS A 385 28.16 -15.73 18.85
N TRP A 386 27.92 -16.70 19.73
CA TRP A 386 28.17 -18.13 19.42
C TRP A 386 26.99 -18.81 18.73
N ILE A 387 25.82 -18.17 18.73
CA ILE A 387 24.61 -18.70 18.11
C ILE A 387 24.54 -18.16 16.68
N LYS A 388 24.91 -19.01 15.72
CA LYS A 388 24.61 -18.75 14.32
C LYS A 388 23.09 -18.76 14.16
N PRO A 389 22.43 -17.64 13.81
CA PRO A 389 21.02 -17.67 13.52
C PRO A 389 20.78 -18.62 12.34
N PRO A 390 19.61 -19.30 12.30
CA PRO A 390 19.27 -20.14 11.15
C PRO A 390 19.41 -19.30 9.88
N SER A 391 19.94 -19.87 8.79
CA SER A 391 19.93 -19.17 7.50
C SER A 391 18.48 -18.82 7.15
N THR A 392 18.25 -17.64 6.60
CA THR A 392 16.94 -17.27 6.06
C THR A 392 16.55 -18.26 4.96
N HIS A 393 15.75 -19.25 5.31
CA HIS A 393 15.21 -20.21 4.37
C HIS A 393 14.25 -19.48 3.42
N LEU A 394 14.07 -20.04 2.23
CA LEU A 394 13.03 -19.64 1.29
C LEU A 394 11.73 -19.38 2.06
N VAL A 395 11.25 -18.13 2.02
CA VAL A 395 10.19 -17.66 2.92
C VAL A 395 8.83 -18.24 2.49
N VAL A 396 8.53 -18.19 1.19
CA VAL A 396 7.33 -18.76 0.60
C VAL A 396 7.65 -19.26 -0.81
N SER A 397 7.23 -20.48 -1.14
CA SER A 397 7.12 -20.98 -2.51
C SER A 397 5.66 -21.27 -2.78
N PHE A 398 5.12 -20.73 -3.86
CA PHE A 398 3.80 -21.06 -4.34
C PHE A 398 3.90 -21.69 -5.73
N SER A 399 3.22 -22.80 -5.93
CA SER A 399 3.10 -23.49 -7.22
C SER A 399 1.64 -23.55 -7.63
N LEU A 400 1.34 -23.14 -8.86
CA LEU A 400 -0.01 -23.16 -9.41
C LEU A 400 -0.20 -24.46 -10.19
N ASN A 401 -0.71 -25.51 -9.52
CA ASN A 401 -0.84 -26.84 -10.11
C ASN A 401 -1.82 -26.91 -11.30
N GLU A 402 -2.79 -25.99 -11.36
CA GLU A 402 -3.81 -25.92 -12.41
C GLU A 402 -3.38 -25.03 -13.61
N TRP A 403 -2.20 -24.41 -13.56
CA TRP A 403 -1.73 -23.56 -14.65
C TRP A 403 -1.12 -24.39 -15.78
N PRO A 404 -1.50 -24.16 -17.06
CA PRO A 404 -0.98 -24.93 -18.17
C PRO A 404 0.51 -24.61 -18.42
N LYS A 405 1.33 -25.67 -18.38
CA LYS A 405 2.81 -25.63 -18.46
C LYS A 405 3.36 -25.02 -19.76
N GLU A 406 2.57 -25.02 -20.83
CA GLU A 406 3.02 -24.60 -22.17
C GLU A 406 2.74 -23.12 -22.47
N SER A 407 2.08 -22.38 -21.56
CA SER A 407 1.72 -20.98 -21.81
C SER A 407 2.85 -20.02 -21.42
N LYS A 408 3.17 -19.04 -22.29
CA LYS A 408 3.92 -17.84 -21.86
C LYS A 408 3.08 -17.15 -20.78
N SER A 409 3.59 -17.09 -19.56
CA SER A 409 2.98 -16.41 -18.44
C SER A 409 3.66 -15.08 -18.18
N LEU A 410 2.87 -14.04 -17.95
CA LEU A 410 3.33 -12.74 -17.50
C LEU A 410 2.97 -12.61 -16.03
N VAL A 411 3.97 -12.37 -15.20
CA VAL A 411 3.82 -12.31 -13.74
C VAL A 411 4.34 -10.98 -13.23
N LYS A 412 3.46 -10.19 -12.60
CA LYS A 412 3.81 -8.88 -12.05
C LYS A 412 3.38 -8.78 -10.60
N ALA A 413 4.28 -8.43 -9.69
CA ALA A 413 3.90 -8.20 -8.30
C ALA A 413 3.35 -6.78 -8.10
N THR A 414 2.50 -6.63 -7.10
CA THR A 414 2.16 -5.32 -6.53
C THR A 414 3.36 -4.73 -5.78
N ILE A 415 3.38 -3.41 -5.56
CA ILE A 415 4.52 -2.75 -4.91
C ILE A 415 4.77 -3.21 -3.46
N ASN A 416 3.69 -3.62 -2.77
CA ASN A 416 3.77 -4.20 -1.43
C ASN A 416 4.11 -5.70 -1.47
N TYR A 417 4.18 -6.28 -2.67
CA TYR A 417 4.42 -7.70 -2.97
C TYR A 417 3.49 -8.68 -2.27
N GLN A 418 2.40 -8.18 -1.70
CA GLN A 418 1.38 -8.99 -1.06
C GLN A 418 0.56 -9.74 -2.11
N TYR A 419 0.31 -9.09 -3.24
CA TYR A 419 -0.41 -9.67 -4.36
C TYR A 419 0.48 -9.80 -5.59
N VAL A 420 0.27 -10.87 -6.33
CA VAL A 420 0.93 -11.14 -7.62
C VAL A 420 -0.15 -11.32 -8.68
N PHE A 421 -0.04 -10.56 -9.76
CA PHE A 421 -0.83 -10.75 -10.96
C PHE A 421 -0.16 -11.78 -11.86
N VAL A 422 -0.92 -12.79 -12.26
CA VAL A 422 -0.52 -13.84 -13.18
C VAL A 422 -1.47 -13.83 -14.36
N CYS A 423 -0.92 -13.70 -15.56
CA CYS A 423 -1.65 -13.87 -16.81
C CYS A 423 -0.98 -14.97 -17.62
N GLY A 424 -1.77 -15.81 -18.26
CA GLY A 424 -1.27 -16.81 -19.20
C GLY A 424 -1.70 -16.47 -20.62
N SER A 425 -0.98 -16.99 -21.61
CA SER A 425 -1.40 -16.92 -23.02
C SER A 425 -2.62 -17.79 -23.36
N HIS A 426 -3.07 -18.62 -22.42
CA HIS A 426 -4.22 -19.52 -22.59
C HIS A 426 -5.56 -18.87 -22.25
N SER A 427 -5.56 -17.82 -21.41
CA SER A 427 -6.76 -17.11 -20.99
C SER A 427 -6.56 -15.60 -21.12
N PRO A 428 -7.60 -14.84 -21.51
CA PRO A 428 -7.53 -13.38 -21.52
C PRO A 428 -7.72 -12.77 -20.12
N ASP A 429 -7.79 -13.60 -19.08
CA ASP A 429 -8.11 -13.19 -17.72
C ASP A 429 -6.84 -12.87 -16.91
N ILE A 430 -6.93 -11.87 -16.03
CA ILE A 430 -5.85 -11.51 -15.11
C ILE A 430 -6.18 -12.09 -13.74
N HIS A 431 -5.31 -12.93 -13.21
CA HIS A 431 -5.52 -13.55 -11.89
C HIS A 431 -4.65 -12.87 -10.84
N MET A 432 -5.25 -12.51 -9.72
CA MET A 432 -4.56 -11.93 -8.57
C MET A 432 -4.47 -12.94 -7.43
N PHE A 433 -3.24 -13.32 -7.10
CA PHE A 433 -2.95 -14.24 -6.01
C PHE A 433 -2.40 -13.49 -4.81
N HIS A 434 -2.83 -13.88 -3.61
CA HIS A 434 -2.21 -13.44 -2.37
C HIS A 434 -1.02 -14.36 -2.04
N VAL A 435 0.17 -13.78 -1.90
CA VAL A 435 1.42 -14.53 -1.78
C VAL A 435 1.48 -15.35 -0.49
N ALA A 436 1.07 -14.78 0.64
CA ALA A 436 1.21 -15.45 1.94
C ALA A 436 0.22 -16.61 2.15
N SER A 437 -1.01 -16.48 1.63
CA SER A 437 -2.04 -17.53 1.73
C SER A 437 -2.05 -18.49 0.54
N ASN A 438 -1.35 -18.15 -0.55
CA ASN A 438 -1.42 -18.85 -1.83
C ASN A 438 -2.86 -19.03 -2.34
N THR A 439 -3.73 -18.05 -2.08
CA THR A 439 -5.12 -18.10 -2.51
C THR A 439 -5.35 -17.15 -3.68
N LEU A 440 -6.13 -17.59 -4.66
CA LEU A 440 -6.68 -16.71 -5.67
C LEU A 440 -7.65 -15.75 -4.99
N VAL A 441 -7.38 -14.45 -5.10
CA VAL A 441 -8.19 -13.40 -4.47
C VAL A 441 -9.25 -12.93 -5.47
N ARG A 442 -8.84 -12.61 -6.70
CA ARG A 442 -9.73 -12.12 -7.75
C ARG A 442 -9.26 -12.52 -9.15
N ILE A 443 -10.23 -12.53 -10.06
CA ILE A 443 -10.04 -12.66 -11.51
C ILE A 443 -10.59 -11.38 -12.14
N PHE A 444 -9.77 -10.67 -12.92
CA PHE A 444 -10.23 -9.53 -13.71
C PHE A 444 -10.54 -10.00 -15.12
N LYS A 445 -11.83 -9.98 -15.46
CA LYS A 445 -12.37 -10.38 -16.75
C LYS A 445 -12.71 -9.14 -17.55
N GLY A 446 -12.36 -9.14 -18.84
CA GLY A 446 -12.80 -8.07 -19.73
C GLY A 446 -11.99 -7.94 -21.01
N HIS A 447 -10.73 -8.37 -21.02
CA HIS A 447 -9.97 -8.49 -22.27
C HIS A 447 -10.53 -9.63 -23.13
N THR A 448 -10.46 -9.47 -24.44
CA THR A 448 -10.88 -10.50 -25.40
C THR A 448 -9.73 -11.38 -25.89
N GLY A 449 -8.48 -10.99 -25.61
CA GLY A 449 -7.30 -11.64 -26.18
C GLY A 449 -6.11 -11.73 -25.23
N ILE A 450 -4.96 -12.15 -25.78
CA ILE A 450 -3.74 -12.41 -25.02
C ILE A 450 -3.18 -11.10 -24.46
N ILE A 451 -2.91 -11.10 -23.16
CA ILE A 451 -2.33 -9.96 -22.47
C ILE A 451 -0.85 -9.87 -22.80
N THR A 452 -0.44 -8.73 -23.36
CA THR A 452 0.95 -8.49 -23.78
C THR A 452 1.75 -7.82 -22.68
N VAL A 453 1.13 -6.91 -21.91
CA VAL A 453 1.81 -6.12 -20.87
C VAL A 453 0.92 -5.97 -19.64
N LEU A 454 1.54 -6.09 -18.46
CA LEU A 454 0.97 -5.67 -17.18
C LEU A 454 1.94 -4.75 -16.44
N GLU A 455 1.40 -3.69 -15.85
CA GLU A 455 2.16 -2.81 -14.99
C GLU A 455 1.33 -2.31 -13.81
N CYS A 456 1.92 -2.32 -12.61
CA CYS A 456 1.27 -1.90 -11.38
C CYS A 456 1.59 -0.44 -11.07
N SER A 457 0.61 0.32 -10.57
CA SER A 457 0.81 1.67 -10.03
C SER A 457 1.77 1.66 -8.83
N THR A 458 2.51 2.75 -8.63
CA THR A 458 3.39 2.92 -7.46
C THR A 458 2.60 3.08 -6.16
N ASN A 459 1.39 3.63 -6.22
CA ASN A 459 0.50 3.80 -5.08
C ASN A 459 -0.24 2.51 -4.67
N GLY A 460 -0.16 1.46 -5.49
CA GLY A 460 -0.77 0.14 -5.28
C GLY A 460 -2.30 0.10 -5.42
N GLN A 461 -2.93 1.11 -6.01
CA GLN A 461 -4.39 1.21 -6.11
C GLN A 461 -4.93 0.70 -7.45
N PHE A 462 -4.15 0.84 -8.52
CA PHE A 462 -4.55 0.44 -9.85
C PHE A 462 -3.43 -0.31 -10.58
N PHE A 463 -3.79 -0.99 -11.65
CA PHE A 463 -2.81 -1.53 -12.58
C PHE A 463 -3.29 -1.32 -14.01
N LEU A 464 -2.33 -1.33 -14.92
CA LEU A 464 -2.55 -1.19 -16.34
C LEU A 464 -2.30 -2.52 -17.02
N SER A 465 -3.07 -2.75 -18.06
CA SER A 465 -2.93 -3.94 -18.88
C SER A 465 -3.23 -3.59 -20.32
N SER A 466 -2.56 -4.26 -21.24
CA SER A 466 -2.89 -4.20 -22.66
C SER A 466 -3.01 -5.60 -23.23
N SER A 467 -3.90 -5.75 -24.20
CA SER A 467 -4.23 -7.02 -24.83
C SER A 467 -4.12 -6.92 -26.34
N MET A 468 -3.67 -7.99 -26.96
CA MET A 468 -3.73 -8.19 -28.41
C MET A 468 -4.94 -9.07 -28.72
N PRO A 469 -5.86 -8.64 -29.60
CA PRO A 469 -5.71 -7.58 -30.61
C PRO A 469 -6.37 -6.22 -30.26
N GLU A 470 -6.85 -5.99 -29.04
CA GLU A 470 -7.61 -4.77 -28.70
C GLU A 470 -6.83 -3.46 -28.86
N ASN A 471 -5.49 -3.51 -28.85
CA ASN A 471 -4.57 -2.35 -28.92
C ASN A 471 -4.89 -1.24 -27.89
N SER A 472 -5.71 -1.56 -26.89
CA SER A 472 -6.21 -0.65 -25.87
C SER A 472 -5.48 -0.90 -24.56
N ILE A 473 -5.34 0.16 -23.77
CA ILE A 473 -4.80 0.11 -22.42
C ILE A 473 -5.98 0.19 -21.47
N ARG A 474 -6.15 -0.83 -20.63
CA ARG A 474 -7.16 -0.85 -19.59
C ARG A 474 -6.56 -0.49 -18.24
N VAL A 475 -7.20 0.47 -17.57
CA VAL A 475 -6.95 0.85 -16.19
C VAL A 475 -7.89 0.05 -15.30
N TRP A 476 -7.33 -0.69 -14.34
CA TRP A 476 -8.08 -1.52 -13.41
C TRP A 476 -7.88 -1.02 -11.99
N THR A 477 -8.96 -0.87 -11.23
CA THR A 477 -8.86 -0.58 -9.80
C THR A 477 -8.81 -1.87 -9.00
N ILE A 478 -7.72 -2.09 -8.25
CA ILE A 478 -7.45 -3.32 -7.50
C ILE A 478 -8.54 -3.59 -6.46
N MET A 479 -8.98 -2.54 -5.76
CA MET A 479 -9.99 -2.66 -4.69
C MET A 479 -11.39 -3.04 -5.20
N LYS A 480 -11.78 -2.54 -6.38
CA LYS A 480 -13.11 -2.79 -6.96
C LYS A 480 -13.13 -4.01 -7.85
N GLY A 481 -12.02 -4.39 -8.47
CA GLY A 481 -12.02 -5.49 -9.44
C GLY A 481 -12.50 -5.07 -10.83
N GLU A 482 -12.76 -3.78 -11.04
CA GLU A 482 -13.42 -3.25 -12.23
C GLU A 482 -12.43 -2.52 -13.13
N CYS A 483 -12.67 -2.59 -14.44
CA CYS A 483 -12.01 -1.72 -15.41
C CYS A 483 -12.64 -0.33 -15.30
N THR A 484 -11.88 0.62 -14.79
CA THR A 484 -12.36 2.00 -14.67
C THR A 484 -12.34 2.71 -16.00
N ARG A 485 -11.31 2.45 -16.82
CA ARG A 485 -11.11 3.14 -18.10
C ARG A 485 -10.41 2.29 -19.14
N THR A 486 -10.78 2.53 -20.39
CA THR A 486 -10.17 1.99 -21.59
C THR A 486 -9.58 3.14 -22.41
N ILE A 487 -8.26 3.15 -22.61
CA ILE A 487 -7.53 4.18 -23.35
C ILE A 487 -7.10 3.59 -24.68
N ILE A 488 -7.59 4.17 -25.78
CA ILE A 488 -7.16 3.80 -27.13
C ILE A 488 -5.97 4.68 -27.48
N ALA A 489 -4.78 4.14 -27.27
CA ALA A 489 -3.54 4.87 -27.42
C ALA A 489 -2.92 4.70 -28.81
N HIS A 490 -2.89 3.48 -29.35
CA HIS A 490 -2.10 3.14 -30.54
C HIS A 490 -2.96 2.41 -31.58
N ASP A 491 -2.50 2.46 -32.84
CA ASP A 491 -3.16 1.83 -33.99
C ASP A 491 -2.68 0.38 -34.16
N ALA A 492 -1.49 0.02 -33.64
CA ALA A 492 -0.99 -1.34 -33.58
C ALA A 492 -0.75 -1.83 -32.13
N LYS A 493 -0.20 -3.05 -32.01
CA LYS A 493 -0.05 -3.75 -30.74
C LYS A 493 0.89 -3.01 -29.78
N ILE A 494 0.45 -2.87 -28.54
CA ILE A 494 1.24 -2.29 -27.45
C ILE A 494 2.18 -3.37 -26.90
N ILE A 495 3.46 -3.04 -26.83
CA ILE A 495 4.54 -3.99 -26.49
C ILE A 495 5.13 -3.70 -25.12
N CYS A 496 5.18 -2.43 -24.72
CA CYS A 496 5.71 -2.03 -23.43
C CYS A 496 4.94 -0.85 -22.85
N LEU A 497 4.82 -0.82 -21.53
CA LEU A 497 4.19 0.25 -20.74
C LEU A 497 5.15 0.65 -19.61
N ARG A 498 5.17 1.94 -19.30
CA ARG A 498 5.78 2.50 -18.08
C ARG A 498 4.87 3.52 -17.40
N ILE A 499 4.66 3.38 -16.09
CA ILE A 499 3.96 4.37 -15.25
C ILE A 499 4.98 5.31 -14.60
N SER A 500 4.68 6.61 -14.56
CA SER A 500 5.45 7.60 -13.80
C SER A 500 5.34 7.33 -12.29
N ARG A 501 6.35 7.65 -11.51
CA ARG A 501 6.42 7.54 -10.04
C ARG A 501 5.25 8.24 -9.34
N ASP A 502 4.80 9.36 -9.89
CA ASP A 502 3.65 10.12 -9.39
C ASP A 502 2.28 9.50 -9.76
N ASP A 503 2.26 8.38 -10.50
CA ASP A 503 1.07 7.67 -11.00
C ASP A 503 0.11 8.52 -11.87
N ARG A 504 0.58 9.68 -12.38
CA ARG A 504 -0.21 10.58 -13.23
C ARG A 504 -0.04 10.29 -14.71
N CYS A 505 1.18 9.98 -15.13
CA CYS A 505 1.54 9.80 -16.52
C CYS A 505 1.80 8.33 -16.84
N LEU A 506 1.36 7.92 -18.02
CA LEU A 506 1.59 6.62 -18.62
C LEU A 506 2.38 6.81 -19.92
N ILE A 507 3.45 6.05 -20.08
CA ILE A 507 4.24 5.98 -21.29
C ILE A 507 4.00 4.63 -21.94
N SER A 508 3.61 4.66 -23.21
CA SER A 508 3.25 3.46 -23.97
C SER A 508 4.08 3.37 -25.24
N GLY A 509 4.73 2.23 -25.44
CA GLY A 509 5.52 1.91 -26.63
C GLY A 509 4.84 0.82 -27.45
N SER A 510 4.78 1.05 -28.76
CA SER A 510 3.97 0.24 -29.66
C SER A 510 4.73 -0.22 -30.90
N ALA A 511 4.17 -1.21 -31.60
CA ALA A 511 4.68 -1.69 -32.89
C ALA A 511 4.61 -0.62 -34.00
N ASP A 512 3.79 0.42 -33.82
CA ASP A 512 3.57 1.57 -34.70
C ASP A 512 4.77 2.50 -34.83
N SER A 513 5.93 2.11 -34.26
CA SER A 513 7.09 2.98 -34.06
C SER A 513 6.75 4.30 -33.39
N LYS A 514 5.80 4.32 -32.43
CA LYS A 514 5.43 5.53 -31.68
C LYS A 514 5.51 5.25 -30.19
N VAL A 515 5.95 6.26 -29.45
CA VAL A 515 5.81 6.30 -28.00
C VAL A 515 4.84 7.40 -27.64
N LYS A 516 3.84 7.10 -26.81
CA LYS A 516 2.85 8.09 -26.35
C LYS A 516 2.94 8.26 -24.85
N VAL A 517 3.02 9.52 -24.42
CA VAL A 517 2.87 9.94 -23.02
C VAL A 517 1.42 10.36 -22.84
N ILE A 518 0.74 9.75 -21.88
CA ILE A 518 -0.71 9.80 -21.69
C ILE A 518 -0.98 10.17 -20.25
N ASP A 519 -1.92 11.07 -20.02
CA ASP A 519 -2.44 11.35 -18.70
C ASP A 519 -3.43 10.24 -18.30
N ILE A 520 -3.17 9.56 -17.19
CA ILE A 520 -4.01 8.46 -16.68
C ILE A 520 -5.37 9.00 -16.19
N GLU A 521 -5.40 10.23 -15.66
CA GLU A 521 -6.61 10.85 -15.10
C GLU A 521 -7.57 11.37 -16.18
N THR A 522 -7.07 11.74 -17.36
CA THR A 522 -7.94 12.19 -18.46
C THR A 522 -8.02 11.19 -19.60
N GLY A 523 -7.09 10.23 -19.67
CA GLY A 523 -6.93 9.31 -20.79
C GLY A 523 -6.43 10.01 -22.06
N ARG A 524 -6.01 11.27 -21.98
CA ARG A 524 -5.58 12.06 -23.14
C ARG A 524 -4.09 11.87 -23.40
N VAL A 525 -3.73 11.77 -24.68
CA VAL A 525 -2.34 11.77 -25.11
C VAL A 525 -1.77 13.17 -24.90
N ILE A 526 -0.84 13.32 -23.97
CA ILE A 526 -0.11 14.56 -23.69
C ILE A 526 0.91 14.79 -24.79
N ARG A 527 1.69 13.76 -25.14
CA ARG A 527 2.76 13.83 -26.14
C ARG A 527 2.87 12.56 -26.97
N THR A 528 3.32 12.71 -28.21
CA THR A 528 3.70 11.60 -29.08
C THR A 528 5.15 11.80 -29.50
N LEU A 529 6.02 10.85 -29.17
CA LEU A 529 7.39 10.77 -29.63
C LEU A 529 7.43 9.84 -30.83
N CYS A 530 7.92 10.36 -31.96
CA CYS A 530 8.03 9.62 -33.21
C CYS A 530 9.51 9.26 -33.44
N PRO A 531 9.96 8.05 -33.04
CA PRO A 531 11.23 7.53 -33.52
C PRO A 531 11.19 7.39 -35.04
N GLU A 532 12.29 7.76 -35.71
CA GLU A 532 12.38 7.78 -37.17
C GLU A 532 12.13 6.42 -37.85
N SER A 533 12.38 5.32 -37.13
CA SER A 533 12.11 3.95 -37.57
C SER A 533 12.22 2.99 -36.37
N GLY A 534 11.45 1.90 -36.44
CA GLY A 534 11.54 0.72 -35.56
C GLY A 534 10.43 0.60 -34.52
N ALA A 535 9.96 -0.63 -34.30
CA ALA A 535 8.98 -0.95 -33.27
C ALA A 535 9.62 -0.79 -31.88
N VAL A 536 8.87 -0.23 -30.94
CA VAL A 536 9.36 0.03 -29.58
C VAL A 536 9.19 -1.22 -28.73
N MET A 537 10.30 -1.88 -28.41
CA MET A 537 10.30 -3.15 -27.68
C MET A 537 10.35 -2.95 -26.16
N ALA A 538 11.09 -1.94 -25.69
CA ALA A 538 11.31 -1.71 -24.27
C ALA A 538 11.35 -0.22 -23.92
N LEU A 539 10.97 0.09 -22.67
CA LEU A 539 10.96 1.44 -22.10
C LEU A 539 11.64 1.44 -20.72
N ALA A 540 12.48 2.44 -20.48
CA ALA A 540 13.04 2.74 -19.17
C ALA A 540 12.96 4.24 -18.89
N LEU A 541 12.54 4.60 -17.68
CA LEU A 541 12.46 5.98 -17.20
C LEU A 541 13.58 6.22 -16.19
N THR A 542 14.22 7.39 -16.27
CA THR A 542 15.18 7.82 -15.25
C THR A 542 14.49 8.11 -13.93
N THR A 543 15.27 8.15 -12.86
CA THR A 543 14.75 8.33 -11.50
C THR A 543 14.06 9.66 -11.30
N HIS A 544 14.61 10.73 -11.86
CA HIS A 544 13.97 12.05 -11.84
C HIS A 544 12.89 12.23 -12.93
N GLU A 545 12.65 11.21 -13.74
CA GLU A 545 11.66 11.19 -14.84
C GLU A 545 11.87 12.23 -15.95
N GLU A 546 13.02 12.90 -15.94
CA GLU A 546 13.37 13.90 -16.96
C GLU A 546 13.62 13.25 -18.33
N TYR A 547 14.16 12.02 -18.32
CA TYR A 547 14.58 11.32 -19.53
C TYR A 547 13.91 9.97 -19.69
N LEU A 548 13.55 9.67 -20.94
CA LEU A 548 12.99 8.39 -21.37
C LEU A 548 13.97 7.69 -22.31
N ILE A 549 14.26 6.44 -22.00
CA ILE A 549 15.09 5.56 -22.82
C ILE A 549 14.18 4.55 -23.51
N THR A 550 14.35 4.45 -24.82
CA THR A 550 13.51 3.63 -25.71
C THR A 550 14.38 2.65 -26.48
N GLY A 551 14.07 1.36 -26.40
CA GLY A 551 14.76 0.29 -27.12
C GLY A 551 13.95 -0.14 -28.33
N HIS A 552 14.57 -0.15 -29.51
CA HIS A 552 13.88 -0.37 -30.79
C HIS A 552 14.28 -1.69 -31.44
N SER A 553 13.41 -2.20 -32.31
CA SER A 553 13.74 -3.31 -33.23
C SER A 553 14.85 -2.98 -34.20
N ASP A 554 15.14 -1.69 -34.40
CA ASP A 554 16.13 -1.19 -35.37
C ASP A 554 17.54 -1.09 -34.77
N PHE A 555 17.83 -1.95 -33.82
CA PHE A 555 19.15 -2.14 -33.19
C PHE A 555 19.67 -0.88 -32.50
N THR A 556 18.75 0.02 -32.10
CA THR A 556 19.10 1.32 -31.56
C THR A 556 18.36 1.57 -30.26
N VAL A 557 19.06 2.23 -29.36
CA VAL A 557 18.48 2.76 -28.12
C VAL A 557 18.50 4.29 -28.23
N LYS A 558 17.36 4.93 -27.97
CA LYS A 558 17.20 6.38 -28.11
C LYS A 558 16.83 6.99 -26.76
N LEU A 559 17.53 8.06 -26.39
CA LEU A 559 17.29 8.87 -25.20
C LEU A 559 16.47 10.10 -25.59
N TRP A 560 15.38 10.34 -24.86
CA TRP A 560 14.45 11.41 -25.09
C TRP A 560 14.29 12.25 -23.83
N HIS A 561 14.12 13.55 -23.99
CA HIS A 561 13.64 14.40 -22.91
C HIS A 561 12.11 14.30 -22.83
N VAL A 562 11.56 13.97 -21.66
CA VAL A 562 10.11 13.74 -21.49
C VAL A 562 9.29 15.02 -21.71
N ASP A 563 9.72 16.14 -21.13
CA ASP A 563 8.99 17.42 -21.27
C ASP A 563 9.09 18.05 -22.66
N THR A 564 10.26 18.06 -23.27
CA THR A 564 10.42 18.71 -24.59
C THR A 564 10.06 17.75 -25.74
N GLY A 565 10.02 16.45 -25.49
CA GLY A 565 9.82 15.41 -26.49
C GLY A 565 10.94 15.32 -27.53
N ARG A 566 12.09 15.95 -27.27
CA ARG A 566 13.24 15.95 -28.18
C ARG A 566 14.13 14.74 -27.93
N MET A 567 14.61 14.14 -29.02
CA MET A 567 15.66 13.12 -28.96
C MET A 567 16.98 13.81 -28.63
N ILE A 568 17.66 13.34 -27.58
CA ILE A 568 18.93 13.90 -27.11
C ILE A 568 20.09 13.13 -27.73
N SER A 569 20.05 11.80 -27.59
CA SER A 569 21.13 10.93 -28.05
C SER A 569 20.59 9.61 -28.57
N LYS A 570 21.35 9.03 -29.48
CA LYS A 570 21.13 7.70 -30.04
C LYS A 570 22.33 6.84 -29.64
N LEU A 571 22.09 5.86 -28.78
CA LEU A 571 23.07 4.85 -28.38
C LEU A 571 23.05 3.76 -29.46
N GLY A 572 24.15 3.67 -30.20
CA GLY A 572 24.28 2.80 -31.36
C GLY A 572 25.59 2.02 -31.32
N SER A 573 25.46 0.71 -31.15
CA SER A 573 26.53 -0.28 -31.35
C SER A 573 25.96 -1.71 -31.41
N LEU A 574 24.64 -1.88 -31.45
CA LEU A 574 24.01 -3.19 -31.33
C LEU A 574 23.88 -3.86 -32.71
N ILE A 575 24.05 -5.18 -32.71
CA ILE A 575 23.99 -6.03 -33.91
C ILE A 575 22.58 -6.66 -34.06
N ALA A 576 21.81 -6.67 -32.96
CA ALA A 576 20.49 -7.28 -32.86
C ALA A 576 19.39 -6.33 -32.33
N PRO A 577 18.11 -6.72 -32.51
CA PRO A 577 16.98 -5.99 -31.94
C PRO A 577 17.00 -6.05 -30.41
N VAL A 578 16.60 -4.94 -29.80
CA VAL A 578 16.50 -4.85 -28.34
C VAL A 578 15.27 -5.62 -27.88
N THR A 579 15.42 -6.50 -26.92
CA THR A 579 14.31 -7.30 -26.36
C THR A 579 13.84 -6.75 -25.01
N LEU A 580 14.77 -6.47 -24.10
CA LEU A 580 14.51 -5.98 -22.75
C LEU A 580 15.49 -4.87 -22.38
N MET A 581 15.07 -3.98 -21.50
CA MET A 581 15.95 -2.98 -20.89
C MET A 581 15.67 -2.83 -19.41
N ALA A 582 16.71 -2.50 -18.65
CA ALA A 582 16.58 -2.08 -17.26
C ALA A 582 17.59 -0.98 -16.92
N LEU A 583 17.22 -0.14 -15.97
CA LEU A 583 18.00 1.01 -15.52
C LEU A 583 18.44 0.81 -14.07
N THR A 584 19.66 1.21 -13.74
CA THR A 584 20.09 1.31 -12.34
C THR A 584 19.35 2.42 -11.60
N SER A 585 19.24 2.29 -10.28
CA SER A 585 18.54 3.23 -9.41
C SER A 585 19.24 4.58 -9.30
N ASN A 586 20.53 4.65 -9.64
CA ASN A 586 21.32 5.87 -9.75
C ASN A 586 21.37 6.46 -11.17
N ASP A 587 20.63 5.90 -12.12
CA ASP A 587 20.64 6.28 -13.55
C ASP A 587 22.02 6.23 -14.24
N ALA A 588 23.03 5.59 -13.63
CA ALA A 588 24.38 5.56 -14.18
C ALA A 588 24.54 4.55 -15.33
N PHE A 589 23.92 3.37 -15.19
CA PHE A 589 24.05 2.28 -16.14
C PHE A 589 22.70 1.86 -16.72
N LEU A 590 22.70 1.63 -18.03
CA LEU A 590 21.60 1.04 -18.76
C LEU A 590 21.99 -0.36 -19.20
N LEU A 591 21.15 -1.34 -18.87
CA LEU A 591 21.26 -2.69 -19.40
C LEU A 591 20.33 -2.88 -20.59
N VAL A 592 20.89 -3.43 -21.64
CA VAL A 592 20.17 -3.73 -22.87
C VAL A 592 20.37 -5.20 -23.18
N ALA A 593 19.27 -5.96 -23.22
CA ALA A 593 19.25 -7.31 -23.74
C ALA A 593 18.95 -7.25 -25.24
N SER A 594 19.81 -7.89 -26.03
CA SER A 594 19.61 -8.08 -27.47
C SER A 594 18.97 -9.45 -27.73
N ASP A 595 18.43 -9.65 -28.93
CA ASP A 595 17.98 -10.98 -29.39
C ASP A 595 19.16 -11.92 -29.70
N ASP A 596 20.37 -11.36 -29.93
CA ASP A 596 21.62 -12.12 -30.14
C ASP A 596 22.19 -12.73 -28.84
N GLU A 597 21.37 -12.82 -27.77
CA GLU A 597 21.71 -13.35 -26.44
C GLU A 597 22.73 -12.53 -25.64
N THR A 598 23.28 -11.49 -26.27
CA THR A 598 24.23 -10.59 -25.65
C THR A 598 23.52 -9.57 -24.78
N LEU A 599 24.18 -9.23 -23.67
CA LEU A 599 23.73 -8.19 -22.76
C LEU A 599 24.76 -7.09 -22.75
N HIS A 600 24.33 -5.88 -23.05
CA HIS A 600 25.20 -4.72 -23.14
C HIS A 600 24.95 -3.79 -21.95
N VAL A 601 26.04 -3.36 -21.31
CA VAL A 601 26.03 -2.34 -20.25
C VAL A 601 26.47 -1.02 -20.87
N PHE A 602 25.57 -0.05 -20.95
CA PHE A 602 25.88 1.31 -21.37
C PHE A 602 26.00 2.24 -20.18
N SER A 603 26.93 3.19 -20.23
CA SER A 603 26.89 4.36 -19.35
C SER A 603 25.99 5.42 -19.95
N LEU A 604 25.05 5.97 -19.17
CA LEU A 604 24.14 7.01 -19.68
C LEU A 604 24.80 8.38 -19.78
N CYS A 605 25.74 8.69 -18.89
CA CYS A 605 26.47 9.96 -18.91
C CYS A 605 27.34 10.11 -20.17
N SER A 606 28.07 9.06 -20.55
CA SER A 606 28.95 9.09 -21.71
C SER A 606 28.30 8.56 -22.99
N GLY A 607 27.21 7.78 -22.87
CA GLY A 607 26.59 7.08 -23.98
C GLY A 607 27.47 5.97 -24.60
N THR A 608 28.52 5.55 -23.89
CA THR A 608 29.44 4.52 -24.37
C THR A 608 29.06 3.15 -23.84
N GLU A 609 29.27 2.12 -24.65
CA GLU A 609 29.22 0.73 -24.22
C GLU A 609 30.42 0.42 -23.33
N LEU A 610 30.17 -0.09 -22.13
CA LEU A 610 31.21 -0.46 -21.15
C LEU A 610 31.56 -1.94 -21.23
N HIS A 611 30.54 -2.79 -21.19
CA HIS A 611 30.71 -4.23 -21.12
C HIS A 611 29.70 -4.95 -21.99
N GLU A 612 30.19 -6.01 -22.64
CA GLU A 612 29.38 -7.04 -23.26
C GLU A 612 29.40 -8.29 -22.37
N LEU A 613 28.28 -8.58 -21.71
CA LEU A 613 28.13 -9.71 -20.80
C LEU A 613 27.82 -10.97 -21.61
N ARG A 614 28.81 -11.87 -21.70
CA ARG A 614 28.68 -13.19 -22.34
C ARG A 614 28.77 -14.31 -21.29
N GLY A 615 28.39 -15.54 -21.68
CA GLY A 615 28.49 -16.72 -20.82
C GLY A 615 27.15 -17.38 -20.41
N HIS A 616 26.03 -16.92 -20.97
CA HIS A 616 24.72 -17.56 -20.83
C HIS A 616 24.46 -18.71 -21.78
N GLU A 617 25.43 -19.05 -22.62
CA GLU A 617 25.25 -20.06 -23.66
C GLU A 617 25.01 -21.45 -23.06
N GLY A 618 23.96 -22.10 -23.56
CA GLY A 618 23.58 -23.44 -23.17
C GLY A 618 24.36 -24.46 -23.98
N LYS A 619 25.09 -25.36 -23.31
CA LYS A 619 25.68 -26.54 -23.95
C LYS A 619 24.75 -27.73 -23.76
N ASN A 620 24.32 -28.36 -24.85
CA ASN A 620 23.58 -29.62 -24.75
C ASN A 620 24.48 -30.76 -24.26
N ARG A 621 23.86 -31.90 -23.87
CA ARG A 621 24.56 -33.14 -23.48
C ARG A 621 25.54 -33.68 -24.54
N GLN A 622 25.48 -33.19 -25.79
CA GLN A 622 26.36 -33.52 -26.90
C GLN A 622 27.40 -32.42 -27.23
N GLY A 623 27.45 -31.32 -26.48
CA GLY A 623 28.44 -30.24 -26.66
C GLY A 623 28.05 -29.14 -27.66
N ASN A 624 26.91 -29.26 -28.35
CA ASN A 624 26.42 -28.22 -29.26
C ASN A 624 25.85 -27.03 -28.47
N HIS A 625 26.17 -25.80 -28.92
CA HIS A 625 25.62 -24.55 -28.40
C HIS A 625 24.16 -24.40 -28.86
N TYR A 626 23.25 -24.14 -27.93
CA TYR A 626 21.86 -23.80 -28.21
C TYR A 626 21.58 -22.37 -27.79
N GLN A 627 20.75 -21.69 -28.59
CA GLN A 627 20.41 -20.29 -28.38
C GLN A 627 19.53 -20.12 -27.14
N LEU A 628 19.99 -19.32 -26.18
CA LEU A 628 19.26 -19.06 -24.94
C LEU A 628 18.87 -17.58 -24.83
N GLN A 629 17.60 -17.32 -25.14
CA GLN A 629 17.04 -15.99 -24.96
C GLN A 629 16.98 -15.60 -23.47
N VAL A 630 17.29 -14.32 -23.21
CA VAL A 630 17.05 -13.69 -21.92
C VAL A 630 15.56 -13.48 -21.74
N ALA A 631 14.96 -14.24 -20.82
CA ALA A 631 13.53 -14.18 -20.55
C ALA A 631 13.17 -13.03 -19.61
N SER A 632 14.06 -12.69 -18.67
CA SER A 632 13.84 -11.63 -17.70
C SER A 632 15.15 -11.03 -17.21
N LEU A 633 15.09 -9.75 -16.86
CA LEU A 633 16.23 -8.97 -16.39
C LEU A 633 15.83 -8.18 -15.14
N ALA A 634 16.66 -8.25 -14.11
CA ALA A 634 16.51 -7.46 -12.90
C ALA A 634 17.86 -6.89 -12.46
N ILE A 635 17.84 -5.65 -11.96
CA ILE A 635 19.02 -4.97 -11.45
C ILE A 635 18.93 -4.96 -9.92
N ALA A 636 20.07 -5.16 -9.28
CA ALA A 636 20.18 -5.00 -7.84
C ALA A 636 20.09 -3.53 -7.45
N SER A 637 19.40 -3.17 -6.37
CA SER A 637 19.35 -1.79 -5.89
C SER A 637 20.69 -1.28 -5.33
N ASP A 638 21.65 -2.18 -5.04
CA ASP A 638 23.06 -1.81 -4.87
C ASP A 638 23.71 -1.23 -6.15
N ASP A 639 23.02 -1.27 -7.31
CA ASP A 639 23.46 -0.83 -8.63
C ASP A 639 24.80 -1.43 -9.09
N CYS A 640 25.27 -2.46 -8.38
CA CYS A 640 26.52 -3.14 -8.67
C CYS A 640 26.27 -4.47 -9.37
N GLN A 641 25.06 -5.03 -9.27
CA GLN A 641 24.79 -6.39 -9.70
C GLN A 641 23.56 -6.51 -10.56
N THR A 642 23.54 -7.55 -11.39
CA THR A 642 22.40 -7.85 -12.26
C THR A 642 22.07 -9.31 -12.20
N PHE A 643 20.79 -9.59 -12.38
CA PHE A 643 20.21 -10.92 -12.41
C PHE A 643 19.54 -11.14 -13.74
N ILE A 644 19.93 -12.22 -14.40
CA ILE A 644 19.41 -12.60 -15.71
C ILE A 644 18.75 -13.95 -15.58
N GLY A 645 17.49 -14.01 -15.97
CA GLY A 645 16.70 -15.22 -16.05
C GLY A 645 16.78 -15.75 -17.47
N SER A 646 17.44 -16.88 -17.63
CA SER A 646 17.54 -17.55 -18.92
C SER A 646 16.35 -18.50 -19.12
N THR A 647 16.05 -18.79 -20.39
CA THR A 647 15.09 -19.81 -20.80
C THR A 647 15.44 -21.22 -20.29
N ASP A 648 16.71 -21.43 -19.94
CA ASP A 648 17.26 -22.66 -19.33
C ASP A 648 16.80 -22.91 -17.88
N GLY A 649 16.07 -21.98 -17.27
CA GLY A 649 15.72 -22.03 -15.85
C GLY A 649 16.88 -21.66 -14.91
N LYS A 650 18.02 -21.25 -15.46
CA LYS A 650 19.16 -20.73 -14.69
C LYS A 650 19.03 -19.23 -14.49
N ILE A 651 19.43 -18.79 -13.31
CA ILE A 651 19.60 -17.38 -13.00
C ILE A 651 21.07 -17.11 -12.83
N TYR A 652 21.53 -16.16 -13.62
CA TYR A 652 22.91 -15.73 -13.59
C TYR A 652 23.02 -14.39 -12.92
N ARG A 653 24.05 -14.24 -12.11
CA ARG A 653 24.35 -13.01 -11.41
C ARG A 653 25.65 -12.43 -11.95
N TYR A 654 25.62 -11.21 -12.45
CA TYR A 654 26.83 -10.47 -12.84
C TYR A 654 27.14 -9.37 -11.86
N ASP A 655 28.39 -8.98 -11.88
CA ASP A 655 28.86 -7.69 -11.44
C ASP A 655 28.90 -6.72 -12.63
N LEU A 656 28.27 -5.55 -12.49
CA LEU A 656 28.18 -4.51 -13.52
C LEU A 656 29.52 -3.85 -13.81
N HIS A 657 30.39 -3.75 -12.80
CA HIS A 657 31.65 -3.04 -12.93
C HIS A 657 32.74 -3.88 -13.59
N THR A 658 32.66 -5.20 -13.46
CA THR A 658 33.67 -6.12 -14.00
C THR A 658 33.16 -6.94 -15.17
N GLY A 659 31.84 -6.98 -15.37
CA GLY A 659 31.18 -7.81 -16.38
C GLY A 659 31.31 -9.31 -16.16
N LYS A 660 31.75 -9.75 -14.96
CA LYS A 660 31.98 -11.16 -14.65
C LYS A 660 30.78 -11.82 -13.98
N ILE A 661 30.59 -13.10 -14.25
CA ILE A 661 29.60 -13.94 -13.56
C ILE A 661 30.07 -14.16 -12.12
N LEU A 662 29.28 -13.72 -11.15
CA LEU A 662 29.51 -13.96 -9.72
C LEU A 662 28.96 -15.32 -9.27
N SER A 663 27.76 -15.68 -9.74
CA SER A 663 27.12 -16.93 -9.35
C SER A 663 26.08 -17.37 -10.37
N ILE A 664 25.99 -18.68 -10.57
CA ILE A 664 24.93 -19.34 -11.36
C ILE A 664 24.04 -20.10 -10.39
N GLN A 665 22.76 -19.76 -10.37
CA GLN A 665 21.75 -20.48 -9.61
C GLN A 665 20.87 -21.27 -10.57
N GLY A 666 20.95 -22.60 -10.53
CA GLY A 666 19.97 -23.44 -11.21
C GLY A 666 18.64 -23.37 -10.47
N CYS A 667 17.61 -22.84 -11.12
CA CYS A 667 16.24 -23.20 -10.77
C CYS A 667 15.83 -24.37 -11.66
N SER A 668 14.70 -25.02 -11.34
CA SER A 668 14.10 -26.10 -12.14
C SER A 668 14.26 -25.87 -13.65
N ASN A 669 14.33 -26.93 -14.47
CA ASN A 669 14.56 -26.91 -15.94
C ASN A 669 13.46 -26.19 -16.77
N VAL A 670 12.82 -25.16 -16.23
CA VAL A 670 11.69 -24.42 -16.79
C VAL A 670 12.10 -22.95 -16.84
N PRO A 671 11.82 -22.22 -17.95
CA PRO A 671 12.23 -20.83 -18.12
C PRO A 671 11.74 -19.92 -16.99
N VAL A 672 12.62 -18.98 -16.59
CA VAL A 672 12.29 -17.96 -15.60
C VAL A 672 11.51 -16.83 -16.26
N SER A 673 10.20 -16.78 -16.02
CA SER A 673 9.29 -15.88 -16.72
C SER A 673 9.46 -14.43 -16.31
N THR A 674 9.52 -14.15 -15.01
CA THR A 674 9.83 -12.81 -14.51
C THR A 674 10.79 -12.86 -13.32
N LEU A 675 11.68 -11.88 -13.32
CA LEU A 675 12.58 -11.60 -12.23
C LEU A 675 12.28 -10.20 -11.74
N GLU A 676 11.98 -10.09 -10.45
CA GLU A 676 11.93 -8.81 -9.78
C GLU A 676 12.93 -8.86 -8.62
N TYR A 677 13.91 -7.95 -8.68
CA TYR A 677 14.81 -7.70 -7.58
C TYR A 677 14.29 -6.50 -6.80
N LYS A 678 14.23 -6.65 -5.49
CA LYS A 678 14.22 -5.54 -4.55
C LYS A 678 15.16 -5.92 -3.42
N GLU A 679 15.95 -4.99 -2.92
CA GLU A 679 16.54 -5.18 -1.60
C GLU A 679 15.41 -5.26 -0.57
N GLY A 680 15.09 -6.50 -0.18
CA GLY A 680 14.97 -6.75 1.24
C GLY A 680 16.32 -6.36 1.84
N PRO A 681 16.40 -5.57 2.91
CA PRO A 681 17.61 -4.78 3.09
C PRO A 681 18.81 -5.58 3.65
N LEU A 682 18.71 -6.92 3.61
CA LEU A 682 19.77 -7.90 3.72
C LEU A 682 19.91 -8.56 2.35
N GLY A 683 20.98 -8.24 1.62
CA GLY A 683 21.13 -8.57 0.20
C GLY A 683 20.50 -9.87 -0.33
N LYS A 684 20.02 -9.77 -1.58
CA LYS A 684 19.67 -10.84 -2.53
C LYS A 684 18.53 -11.75 -2.11
N THR A 685 17.33 -11.20 -2.04
CA THR A 685 16.13 -12.00 -2.29
C THR A 685 15.67 -11.75 -3.71
N ILE A 686 16.04 -12.67 -4.61
CA ILE A 686 15.44 -12.73 -5.94
C ILE A 686 14.08 -13.39 -5.75
N ARG A 687 12.98 -12.65 -5.95
CA ARG A 687 11.65 -13.27 -6.05
C ARG A 687 11.50 -13.76 -7.49
N LYS A 688 11.29 -15.07 -7.62
CA LYS A 688 11.29 -15.78 -8.90
C LYS A 688 9.87 -16.27 -9.17
N SER A 689 9.42 -16.12 -10.41
CA SER A 689 8.30 -16.89 -10.96
C SER A 689 8.87 -17.89 -11.97
N ALA A 690 9.11 -19.12 -11.52
CA ALA A 690 9.39 -20.23 -12.42
C ALA A 690 8.05 -20.73 -12.97
N ARG A 691 7.99 -20.96 -14.28
CA ARG A 691 6.84 -21.54 -14.97
C ARG A 691 6.37 -22.86 -14.35
#